data_AF-A0A1V4YYF2-F1
#
_entry.id   AF-A0A1V4YYF2-F1
#
_cell.length_a   1.000
_cell.length_b   1.000
_cell.length_c   1.000
_cell.angle_alpha   90.00
_cell.angle_beta   90.00
_cell.angle_gamma   90.00
#
_symmetry.space_group_name_H-M   'P 1'
#
loop_
_entity.id
_entity.type
_entity.pdbx_description
1 polymer ?
#
loop_
_entity_poly.entity_id
_entity_poly.type
_entity_poly.pdbx_seq_one_letter_code
_entity_poly.pdbx_strand_id
1 'polypeptide(L)'
;MQRTTKLKSEGYEPVSCNEDAILYLDHTEQDICVEYPVNNDPVTVTMKKIDKQIFQFNLIYNTAKQSFTYSKPIQKIGSTNRDGLFKLLVDKIMDLNAVPTTIRGQPQWRAEYIVGRFGELTTGEIRLIESTLKSWESVNKEENKVSWFEMMGEFDRFDGEILRKAEDALHKTTVIDDIYNIIELKVVAQKPKAILEFLIALSSVFPKPLHSLIAAMPGKSKTTISQTVYNLFPKQRRMKFSKTSSVAGILNMTKYKEGSHILQYKLIRVGDFGSKEEQKQAEEIISLLKELMSEAEYDKILTDMTDEFGRSMILKLRGCGSVHMEIISPTAESQYMSRSLLWSPDDNKQVQDSIMEYQEDELLKIEKDALFDKQRLFAAAVIDKIFQFVDDIREDGSRFEILNPYTSHFNALLNVKNSPNANRDRLMIQTIPKLVTLANCYNRDLFYNEKLDSYALIVNKDDYLYTVKLLGRTLSHFIHKKPEVLQTYTTIIENHLYNAEGVIRTLTYDDLKRAVDMGRNAEGRFKAGLSDNEQVRDEKKEMLEFLEIFRDAKYFTYEDIARFTTVKGDTVRGHLKELAEMQLVVVDTNYRPHRVYIPSDYFEKKKIAFSGIFDYNYLLESELKRENRSDFNPFSLQESFILSIYDEFIKKANYKGWVKLPNRFSNNGSEHIGDADGLNEKC
;
A
#
# COMPACT_ATOMS: atom_id res chain seq x y z
N MET A 1 -34.55 12.88 52.36
CA MET A 1 -35.54 13.89 52.79
C MET A 1 -36.18 14.59 51.60
N GLN A 2 -37.50 14.67 51.69
CA GLN A 2 -38.46 14.55 50.62
C GLN A 2 -39.22 15.87 50.34
N ARG A 3 -39.21 16.32 49.09
CA ARG A 3 -40.33 16.43 48.14
C ARG A 3 -40.85 17.78 47.67
N THR A 4 -40.84 17.99 46.35
CA THR A 4 -41.78 18.88 45.61
C THR A 4 -42.10 18.41 44.19
N THR A 5 -43.30 17.95 43.87
CA THR A 5 -44.26 18.97 43.35
C THR A 5 -45.71 18.64 43.69
N LYS A 6 -46.02 17.41 44.12
CA LYS A 6 -47.37 17.05 44.61
C LYS A 6 -47.59 17.40 46.10
N LEU A 7 -46.52 17.62 46.87
CA LEU A 7 -46.60 17.97 48.30
C LEU A 7 -46.57 19.48 48.60
N LYS A 8 -46.19 20.32 47.63
CA LYS A 8 -46.20 21.80 47.75
C LYS A 8 -47.61 22.35 47.98
N SER A 9 -48.65 21.66 47.48
CA SER A 9 -50.06 22.01 47.67
C SER A 9 -50.66 21.54 48.99
N GLU A 10 -49.96 20.69 49.76
CA GLU A 10 -50.45 20.11 51.03
C GLU A 10 -49.67 20.62 52.27
N GLY A 11 -48.78 21.63 52.11
CA GLY A 11 -48.18 22.37 53.24
C GLY A 11 -46.77 21.97 53.69
N TYR A 12 -45.96 21.32 52.85
CA TYR A 12 -44.57 20.95 53.19
C TYR A 12 -43.53 21.60 52.25
N GLU A 13 -42.36 22.02 52.76
CA GLU A 13 -41.30 22.77 52.03
C GLU A 13 -40.23 21.88 51.34
N PRO A 14 -39.73 22.25 50.13
CA PRO A 14 -38.65 21.52 49.43
C PRO A 14 -37.28 21.56 50.11
N VAL A 15 -36.50 20.49 49.93
CA VAL A 15 -35.06 20.47 50.23
C VAL A 15 -34.27 20.80 48.96
N SER A 16 -33.64 21.98 48.94
CA SER A 16 -32.71 22.40 47.89
C SER A 16 -31.28 21.97 48.23
N CYS A 17 -30.54 21.49 47.23
CA CYS A 17 -29.18 21.00 47.39
C CYS A 17 -28.26 21.59 46.30
N ASN A 18 -26.96 21.70 46.59
CA ASN A 18 -25.98 22.19 45.63
C ASN A 18 -25.52 21.08 44.67
N GLU A 19 -24.93 21.45 43.53
CA GLU A 19 -24.53 20.51 42.46
C GLU A 19 -23.53 19.42 42.91
N ASP A 20 -22.83 19.65 44.02
CA ASP A 20 -21.85 18.70 44.57
C ASP A 20 -22.41 17.83 45.72
N ALA A 21 -23.68 18.01 46.10
CA ALA A 21 -24.28 17.24 47.19
C ALA A 21 -24.55 15.78 46.77
N ILE A 22 -24.23 14.86 47.68
CA ILE A 22 -24.70 13.47 47.66
C ILE A 22 -25.77 13.31 48.74
N LEU A 23 -27.01 13.11 48.30
CA LEU A 23 -28.15 12.82 49.15
C LEU A 23 -28.31 11.31 49.31
N TYR A 24 -28.28 10.84 50.55
CA TYR A 24 -28.67 9.47 50.89
C TYR A 24 -30.12 9.50 51.37
N LEU A 25 -30.91 8.55 50.86
CA LEU A 25 -32.34 8.46 51.11
C LEU A 25 -32.62 7.21 51.95
N ASP A 26 -33.37 7.39 53.03
CA ASP A 26 -33.75 6.28 53.90
C ASP A 26 -34.63 5.28 53.12
N HIS A 27 -34.42 4.00 53.33
CA HIS A 27 -35.15 2.92 52.67
C HIS A 27 -36.61 2.79 53.17
N THR A 28 -36.94 3.46 54.27
CA THR A 28 -38.30 3.53 54.83
C THR A 28 -39.15 4.67 54.24
N GLU A 29 -38.52 5.62 53.55
CA GLU A 29 -39.15 6.79 52.96
C GLU A 29 -40.05 6.38 51.77
N GLN A 30 -41.38 6.41 51.95
CA GLN A 30 -42.33 5.97 50.92
C GLN A 30 -42.43 6.95 49.75
N ASP A 31 -42.03 8.20 49.97
CA ASP A 31 -42.54 9.31 49.20
C ASP A 31 -41.53 10.47 49.04
N ILE A 32 -40.59 10.40 48.08
CA ILE A 32 -39.45 11.35 47.93
C ILE A 32 -39.62 12.35 46.79
N CYS A 33 -39.04 13.55 46.94
CA CYS A 33 -38.73 14.44 45.83
C CYS A 33 -37.58 15.37 46.20
N VAL A 34 -36.78 15.70 45.22
CA VAL A 34 -35.60 16.52 45.37
C VAL A 34 -35.59 17.49 44.21
N GLU A 35 -35.32 18.76 44.50
CA GLU A 35 -34.92 19.75 43.50
C GLU A 35 -33.38 19.74 43.47
N TYR A 36 -32.81 19.24 42.38
CA TYR A 36 -31.38 19.07 42.18
C TYR A 36 -30.93 19.91 40.98
N PRO A 37 -29.94 20.80 41.14
CA PRO A 37 -29.41 21.59 40.04
C PRO A 37 -28.55 20.70 39.12
N VAL A 38 -28.79 20.78 37.82
CA VAL A 38 -27.97 20.13 36.78
C VAL A 38 -27.55 21.20 35.78
N ASN A 39 -26.27 21.58 35.79
CA ASN A 39 -25.72 22.66 34.96
C ASN A 39 -26.48 23.99 35.15
N ASN A 40 -26.73 24.36 36.41
CA ASN A 40 -27.49 25.53 36.86
C ASN A 40 -29.01 25.52 36.59
N ASP A 41 -29.56 24.46 35.99
CA ASP A 41 -31.01 24.32 35.81
C ASP A 41 -31.64 23.38 36.85
N PRO A 42 -32.77 23.74 37.48
CA PRO A 42 -33.41 22.90 38.49
C PRO A 42 -34.13 21.69 37.86
N VAL A 43 -33.69 20.49 38.23
CA VAL A 43 -34.40 19.23 37.95
C VAL A 43 -35.13 18.78 39.20
N THR A 44 -36.41 18.47 39.06
CA THR A 44 -37.24 17.96 40.14
C THR A 44 -37.50 16.48 39.96
N VAL A 45 -36.98 15.64 40.85
CA VAL A 45 -37.21 14.19 40.84
C VAL A 45 -38.22 13.86 41.91
N THR A 46 -39.31 13.14 41.62
CA THR A 46 -40.25 12.60 42.61
C THR A 46 -40.28 11.07 42.55
N MET A 47 -40.49 10.40 43.68
CA MET A 47 -40.65 8.95 43.82
C MET A 47 -41.78 8.67 44.80
N LYS A 48 -42.86 8.01 44.39
CA LYS A 48 -44.04 7.66 45.20
C LYS A 48 -44.26 6.17 45.27
N LYS A 49 -44.35 5.60 46.46
CA LYS A 49 -44.78 4.20 46.59
C LYS A 49 -46.27 4.10 46.22
N ILE A 50 -46.57 3.33 45.19
CA ILE A 50 -47.95 3.13 44.71
C ILE A 50 -48.46 1.72 45.02
N ASP A 51 -47.57 0.76 45.27
CA ASP A 51 -47.91 -0.59 45.72
C ASP A 51 -46.78 -1.19 46.59
N LYS A 52 -47.01 -2.34 47.26
CA LYS A 52 -46.08 -3.02 48.17
C LYS A 52 -44.66 -3.13 47.61
N GLN A 53 -44.53 -3.35 46.30
CA GLN A 53 -43.26 -3.48 45.59
C GLN A 53 -43.15 -2.53 44.38
N ILE A 54 -43.96 -1.47 44.27
CA ILE A 54 -43.91 -0.59 43.10
C ILE A 54 -43.86 0.87 43.53
N PHE A 55 -42.87 1.59 42.99
CA PHE A 55 -42.67 3.02 43.17
C PHE A 55 -42.81 3.73 41.81
N GLN A 56 -43.62 4.78 41.77
CA GLN A 56 -43.77 5.67 40.64
C GLN A 56 -42.80 6.85 40.76
N PHE A 57 -41.97 7.02 39.75
CA PHE A 57 -41.03 8.13 39.62
C PHE A 57 -41.58 9.16 38.66
N ASN A 58 -41.38 10.46 38.96
CA ASN A 58 -41.58 11.52 37.99
C ASN A 58 -40.35 12.42 37.95
N LEU A 59 -39.73 12.57 36.79
CA LEU A 59 -38.79 13.64 36.53
C LEU A 59 -39.51 14.83 35.92
N ILE A 60 -39.25 16.01 36.46
CA ILE A 60 -39.77 17.27 35.94
C ILE A 60 -38.56 18.18 35.70
N TYR A 61 -38.38 18.58 34.45
CA TYR A 61 -37.38 19.55 34.03
C TYR A 61 -38.07 20.63 33.22
N ASN A 62 -38.07 21.87 33.72
CA ASN A 62 -38.92 22.95 33.21
C ASN A 62 -40.40 22.50 33.13
N THR A 63 -40.99 22.52 31.94
CA THR A 63 -42.38 22.09 31.67
C THR A 63 -42.49 20.62 31.26
N ALA A 64 -41.37 19.94 31.00
CA ALA A 64 -41.37 18.55 30.58
C ALA A 64 -41.44 17.62 31.80
N LYS A 65 -42.41 16.70 31.79
CA LYS A 65 -42.59 15.69 32.82
C LYS A 65 -42.51 14.30 32.21
N GLN A 66 -41.69 13.43 32.80
CA GLN A 66 -41.61 12.02 32.45
C GLN A 66 -41.87 11.16 33.67
N SER A 67 -42.70 10.13 33.52
CA SER A 67 -43.13 9.26 34.61
C SER A 67 -42.82 7.80 34.28
N PHE A 68 -42.33 7.04 35.25
CA PHE A 68 -42.09 5.59 35.11
C PHE A 68 -42.27 4.88 36.46
N THR A 69 -42.39 3.55 36.46
CA THR A 69 -42.54 2.75 37.69
C THR A 69 -41.39 1.77 37.85
N TYR A 70 -40.93 1.55 39.08
CA TYR A 70 -39.85 0.62 39.38
C TYR A 70 -40.05 -0.10 40.72
N SER A 71 -39.46 -1.27 40.86
CA SER A 71 -39.75 -2.16 42.00
C SER A 71 -38.94 -1.89 43.27
N LYS A 72 -37.93 -1.00 43.19
CA LYS A 72 -37.05 -0.64 44.31
C LYS A 72 -36.98 0.88 44.49
N PRO A 73 -36.91 1.39 45.74
CA PRO A 73 -36.74 2.81 45.98
C PRO A 73 -35.32 3.27 45.60
N ILE A 74 -35.18 4.52 45.19
CA ILE A 74 -33.86 5.16 45.01
C ILE A 74 -33.29 5.47 46.39
N GLN A 75 -32.05 5.03 46.63
CA GLN A 75 -31.38 5.15 47.93
C GLN A 75 -30.31 6.27 47.94
N LYS A 76 -29.96 6.83 46.78
CA LYS A 76 -28.91 7.85 46.65
C LYS A 76 -29.13 8.77 45.43
N ILE A 77 -28.88 10.08 45.60
CA ILE A 77 -28.92 11.11 44.55
C ILE A 77 -27.69 12.03 44.69
N GLY A 78 -26.74 11.99 43.74
CA GLY A 78 -25.57 12.89 43.68
C GLY A 78 -24.28 12.22 43.16
N SER A 79 -23.28 13.01 42.75
CA SER A 79 -22.10 12.57 41.97
C SER A 79 -20.99 11.90 42.80
N THR A 80 -20.33 10.87 42.23
CA THR A 80 -18.88 10.66 42.45
C THR A 80 -18.02 11.02 41.23
N ASN A 81 -18.63 11.44 40.11
CA ASN A 81 -18.00 12.19 39.02
C ASN A 81 -19.10 12.76 38.09
N ARG A 82 -18.83 13.95 37.54
CA ARG A 82 -19.76 14.99 37.01
C ARG A 82 -20.85 14.64 35.99
N ASP A 83 -21.06 13.37 35.61
CA ASP A 83 -22.15 12.95 34.71
C ASP A 83 -22.99 11.76 35.26
N GLY A 84 -22.74 11.32 36.49
CA GLY A 84 -23.24 10.05 37.01
C GLY A 84 -24.76 9.94 37.18
N LEU A 85 -25.47 11.01 37.53
CA LEU A 85 -26.91 10.92 37.81
C LEU A 85 -27.74 10.83 36.54
N PHE A 86 -27.38 11.60 35.50
CA PHE A 86 -28.05 11.56 34.21
C PHE A 86 -27.75 10.26 33.49
N LYS A 87 -26.50 9.78 33.56
CA LYS A 87 -26.07 8.49 33.01
C LYS A 87 -26.81 7.32 33.66
N LEU A 88 -26.84 7.22 34.98
CA LEU A 88 -27.50 6.11 35.69
C LEU A 88 -29.03 6.10 35.50
N LEU A 89 -29.62 7.25 35.19
CA LEU A 89 -31.06 7.41 34.98
C LEU A 89 -31.44 7.16 33.51
N VAL A 90 -30.63 7.60 32.56
CA VAL A 90 -30.76 7.27 31.13
C VAL A 90 -30.51 5.77 30.90
N ASP A 91 -29.47 5.20 31.52
CA ASP A 91 -29.14 3.78 31.39
C ASP A 91 -30.29 2.90 31.91
N LYS A 92 -30.92 3.26 33.03
CA LYS A 92 -32.11 2.55 33.54
C LYS A 92 -33.39 2.76 32.70
N ILE A 93 -33.55 3.93 32.08
CA ILE A 93 -34.66 4.20 31.14
C ILE A 93 -34.49 3.34 29.88
N MET A 94 -33.25 3.16 29.43
CA MET A 94 -32.91 2.36 28.26
C MET A 94 -33.02 0.85 28.55
N ASP A 95 -32.68 0.41 29.76
CA ASP A 95 -32.84 -1.00 30.20
C ASP A 95 -34.31 -1.43 30.37
N LEU A 96 -35.26 -0.49 30.52
CA LEU A 96 -36.68 -0.78 30.78
C LEU A 96 -37.58 -0.83 29.54
N ASN A 97 -37.02 -0.81 28.32
CA ASN A 97 -37.75 -1.01 27.05
C ASN A 97 -38.97 -0.07 26.83
N ALA A 98 -38.71 1.16 26.41
CA ALA A 98 -39.50 1.86 25.40
C ALA A 98 -38.72 3.07 24.88
N VAL A 99 -38.42 3.04 23.58
CA VAL A 99 -37.90 4.16 22.79
C VAL A 99 -38.64 5.46 23.17
N PRO A 100 -37.94 6.56 23.53
CA PRO A 100 -38.58 7.87 23.56
C PRO A 100 -38.82 8.27 22.10
N THR A 101 -40.08 8.24 21.67
CA THR A 101 -40.50 9.01 20.51
C THR A 101 -40.17 10.48 20.78
N THR A 102 -39.39 11.07 19.89
CA THR A 102 -39.04 12.50 19.76
C THR A 102 -40.02 13.44 20.47
N ILE A 103 -39.54 14.17 21.49
CA ILE A 103 -40.23 15.34 22.04
C ILE A 103 -39.80 16.56 21.22
N ARG A 104 -40.76 17.20 20.52
CA ARG A 104 -40.52 18.46 19.81
C ARG A 104 -40.06 19.55 20.79
N GLY A 105 -38.93 20.19 20.50
CA GLY A 105 -38.49 21.42 21.17
C GLY A 105 -37.19 21.35 21.98
N GLN A 106 -36.37 20.30 21.86
CA GLN A 106 -35.03 20.32 22.47
C GLN A 106 -33.95 20.90 21.55
N PRO A 107 -32.94 21.60 22.11
CA PRO A 107 -31.80 22.10 21.36
C PRO A 107 -30.81 20.97 21.00
N GLN A 108 -30.30 21.02 19.77
CA GLN A 108 -29.52 19.98 19.06
C GLN A 108 -28.30 19.42 19.82
N TRP A 109 -27.68 20.21 20.70
CA TRP A 109 -26.41 19.88 21.35
C TRP A 109 -26.45 18.69 22.35
N ARG A 110 -27.63 18.26 22.83
CA ARG A 110 -27.73 17.10 23.74
C ARG A 110 -27.83 15.75 23.03
N ALA A 111 -28.26 15.72 21.76
CA ALA A 111 -28.13 14.52 20.93
C ALA A 111 -26.66 14.29 20.55
N GLU A 112 -25.93 15.37 20.22
CA GLU A 112 -24.50 15.37 19.89
C GLU A 112 -23.62 14.82 21.05
N TYR A 113 -23.94 15.14 22.31
CA TYR A 113 -23.17 14.65 23.47
C TYR A 113 -23.35 13.16 23.77
N ILE A 114 -24.53 12.60 23.49
CA ILE A 114 -24.82 11.17 23.66
C ILE A 114 -24.29 10.37 22.45
N VAL A 115 -24.42 10.91 21.24
CA VAL A 115 -23.98 10.24 20.00
C VAL A 115 -22.45 10.25 19.84
N GLY A 116 -21.76 11.30 20.29
CA GLY A 116 -20.30 11.42 20.21
C GLY A 116 -19.50 10.39 21.04
N ARG A 117 -20.12 9.69 21.99
CA ARG A 117 -19.48 8.63 22.79
C ARG A 117 -19.95 7.20 22.49
N PHE A 118 -21.08 7.00 21.81
CA PHE A 118 -21.67 5.67 21.62
C PHE A 118 -21.71 5.25 20.15
N GLY A 119 -20.53 5.30 19.50
CA GLY A 119 -20.33 4.68 18.19
C GLY A 119 -20.59 3.17 18.25
N GLU A 120 -21.76 2.78 17.75
CA GLU A 120 -22.21 1.43 17.38
C GLU A 120 -22.39 0.41 18.52
N LEU A 121 -23.59 0.41 19.10
CA LEU A 121 -24.20 -0.78 19.72
C LEU A 121 -24.75 -1.69 18.62
N THR A 122 -23.99 -2.70 18.20
CA THR A 122 -24.54 -3.88 17.53
C THR A 122 -24.29 -5.11 18.38
N THR A 123 -25.25 -5.44 19.25
CA THR A 123 -25.37 -6.77 19.86
C THR A 123 -26.46 -7.55 19.15
N GLY A 124 -26.18 -8.82 18.88
CA GLY A 124 -26.83 -9.67 17.88
C GLY A 124 -28.28 -10.10 18.11
N GLU A 125 -29.13 -9.35 18.82
CA GLU A 125 -30.55 -9.72 18.97
C GLU A 125 -31.55 -8.54 18.92
N ILE A 126 -31.12 -7.32 18.58
CA ILE A 126 -32.04 -6.18 18.43
C ILE A 126 -32.13 -5.81 16.95
N ARG A 127 -33.24 -6.15 16.30
CA ARG A 127 -33.63 -5.52 15.02
C ARG A 127 -33.90 -4.05 15.31
N LEU A 128 -32.90 -3.20 15.08
CA LEU A 128 -33.09 -1.76 15.01
C LEU A 128 -34.17 -1.48 13.96
N ILE A 129 -35.17 -0.68 14.34
CA ILE A 129 -36.22 -0.23 13.44
C ILE A 129 -35.53 0.49 12.28
N GLU A 130 -35.86 0.10 11.04
CA GLU A 130 -35.23 0.59 9.81
C GLU A 130 -35.24 2.13 9.71
N SER A 131 -36.20 2.81 10.35
CA SER A 131 -36.28 4.26 10.48
C SER A 131 -35.18 4.87 11.35
N THR A 132 -34.72 4.17 12.39
CA THR A 132 -33.64 4.60 13.27
C THR A 132 -32.28 4.44 12.59
N LEU A 133 -32.10 3.37 11.80
CA LEU A 133 -30.95 3.19 10.91
C LEU A 133 -30.90 4.30 9.83
N LYS A 134 -32.02 4.60 9.17
CA LYS A 134 -32.09 5.69 8.19
C LYS A 134 -31.88 7.08 8.80
N SER A 135 -32.36 7.31 10.02
CA SER A 135 -32.09 8.55 10.78
C SER A 135 -30.63 8.64 11.23
N TRP A 136 -30.01 7.52 11.59
CA TRP A 136 -28.59 7.46 11.95
C TRP A 136 -27.70 7.69 10.73
N GLU A 137 -28.01 7.06 9.60
CA GLU A 137 -27.34 7.32 8.32
C GLU A 137 -27.52 8.78 7.88
N SER A 138 -28.68 9.40 8.13
CA SER A 138 -28.88 10.81 7.79
C SER A 138 -28.09 11.76 8.70
N VAL A 139 -27.97 11.46 10.00
CA VAL A 139 -27.21 12.29 10.96
C VAL A 139 -25.69 12.08 10.80
N ASN A 140 -25.22 10.86 10.57
CA ASN A 140 -23.82 10.62 10.22
C ASN A 140 -23.43 11.24 8.87
N LYS A 141 -24.37 11.33 7.92
CA LYS A 141 -24.18 12.12 6.68
C LYS A 141 -24.11 13.62 6.94
N GLU A 142 -24.61 14.12 8.07
CA GLU A 142 -24.49 15.53 8.46
C GLU A 142 -23.23 15.86 9.26
N GLU A 143 -22.75 14.96 10.13
CA GLU A 143 -21.50 15.13 10.91
C GLU A 143 -20.23 14.78 10.09
N ASN A 144 -20.30 13.80 9.18
CA ASN A 144 -19.18 13.42 8.29
C ASN A 144 -19.13 14.23 6.98
N LYS A 145 -19.50 15.52 7.00
CA LYS A 145 -19.47 16.35 5.77
C LYS A 145 -18.05 16.73 5.36
N VAL A 146 -17.16 16.92 6.33
CA VAL A 146 -15.81 17.45 6.07
C VAL A 146 -14.82 16.31 5.92
N SER A 147 -14.06 16.32 4.83
CA SER A 147 -12.98 15.38 4.59
C SER A 147 -11.86 15.57 5.62
N TRP A 148 -11.23 14.47 6.06
CA TRP A 148 -10.04 14.57 6.91
C TRP A 148 -8.96 15.46 6.28
N PHE A 149 -8.81 15.36 4.95
CA PHE A 149 -7.83 16.12 4.18
C PHE A 149 -8.16 17.62 4.13
N GLU A 150 -9.44 17.98 4.06
CA GLU A 150 -9.88 19.38 4.14
C GLU A 150 -9.61 19.95 5.53
N MET A 151 -9.93 19.20 6.59
CA MET A 151 -9.71 19.65 7.97
C MET A 151 -8.22 19.87 8.28
N MET A 152 -7.36 18.99 7.77
CA MET A 152 -5.91 19.06 8.00
C MET A 152 -5.18 20.03 7.05
N GLY A 153 -5.86 20.61 6.06
CA GLY A 153 -5.22 21.42 5.01
C GLY A 153 -4.37 20.59 4.05
N GLU A 154 -4.55 19.27 4.03
CA GLU A 154 -3.89 18.30 3.14
C GLU A 154 -4.70 18.11 1.85
N PHE A 155 -5.11 19.21 1.24
CA PHE A 155 -5.94 19.23 0.04
C PHE A 155 -5.35 20.17 -1.01
N ASP A 156 -5.10 19.68 -2.22
CA ASP A 156 -4.65 20.52 -3.33
C ASP A 156 -5.86 21.12 -4.06
N ARG A 157 -5.79 22.42 -4.36
CA ARG A 157 -6.76 23.11 -5.22
C ARG A 157 -6.07 23.51 -6.51
N PHE A 158 -6.69 23.19 -7.63
CA PHE A 158 -6.16 23.48 -8.96
C PHE A 158 -6.90 24.68 -9.55
N ASP A 159 -6.16 25.63 -10.11
CA ASP A 159 -6.76 26.71 -10.89
C ASP A 159 -7.20 26.24 -12.29
N GLY A 160 -8.00 27.05 -12.97
CA GLY A 160 -8.54 26.71 -14.28
C GLY A 160 -7.48 26.56 -15.38
N GLU A 161 -6.33 27.25 -15.28
CA GLU A 161 -5.26 27.12 -16.27
C GLU A 161 -4.55 25.77 -16.16
N ILE A 162 -4.25 25.34 -14.94
CA ILE A 162 -3.64 24.04 -14.65
C ILE A 162 -4.58 22.91 -15.07
N LEU A 163 -5.88 23.02 -14.75
CA LEU A 163 -6.87 22.02 -15.14
C LEU A 163 -6.95 21.87 -16.67
N ARG A 164 -7.01 22.99 -17.41
CA ARG A 164 -7.03 22.95 -18.88
C ARG A 164 -5.77 22.32 -19.45
N LYS A 165 -4.59 22.66 -18.92
CA LYS A 165 -3.32 22.03 -19.34
C LYS A 165 -3.32 20.53 -19.07
N ALA A 166 -3.84 20.09 -17.92
CA ALA A 166 -3.93 18.69 -17.57
C ALA A 166 -4.87 17.93 -18.52
N GLU A 167 -6.03 18.50 -18.85
CA GLU A 167 -6.96 17.95 -19.84
C GLU A 167 -6.33 17.85 -21.24
N ASP A 168 -5.67 18.92 -21.70
CA ASP A 168 -4.95 18.93 -22.97
C ASP A 168 -3.85 17.85 -23.03
N ALA A 169 -3.20 17.57 -21.89
CA ALA A 169 -2.19 16.51 -21.80
C ALA A 169 -2.82 15.11 -21.84
N LEU A 170 -3.93 14.89 -21.14
CA LEU A 170 -4.64 13.60 -21.10
C LEU A 170 -5.14 13.16 -22.48
N HIS A 171 -5.40 14.10 -23.39
CA HIS A 171 -5.74 13.81 -24.79
C HIS A 171 -4.52 13.55 -25.70
N LYS A 172 -3.30 13.46 -25.13
CA LYS A 172 -2.08 13.03 -25.83
C LYS A 172 -1.66 11.63 -25.38
N THR A 173 -0.96 10.89 -26.23
CA THR A 173 -0.40 9.58 -25.88
C THR A 173 0.91 9.65 -25.08
N THR A 174 1.37 10.85 -24.74
CA THR A 174 2.67 11.12 -24.11
C THR A 174 2.60 11.42 -22.62
N VAL A 175 1.43 11.26 -21.97
CA VAL A 175 1.20 11.65 -20.57
C VAL A 175 2.27 11.10 -19.62
N ILE A 176 2.66 9.83 -19.79
CA ILE A 176 3.68 9.20 -18.93
C ILE A 176 5.05 9.87 -19.12
N ASP A 177 5.41 10.22 -20.35
CA ASP A 177 6.65 10.94 -20.63
C ASP A 177 6.60 12.39 -20.12
N ASP A 178 5.45 13.06 -20.25
CA ASP A 178 5.24 14.41 -19.71
C ASP A 178 5.36 14.43 -18.17
N ILE A 179 4.82 13.41 -17.49
CA ILE A 179 5.00 13.21 -16.05
C ILE A 179 6.45 12.88 -15.72
N TYR A 180 7.11 12.03 -16.51
CA TYR A 180 8.52 11.69 -16.30
C TYR A 180 9.44 12.90 -16.45
N ASN A 181 9.17 13.82 -17.38
CA ASN A 181 9.92 15.07 -17.54
C ASN A 181 9.88 15.95 -16.27
N ILE A 182 8.86 15.78 -15.43
CA ILE A 182 8.79 16.44 -14.11
C ILE A 182 9.57 15.64 -13.08
N ILE A 183 9.49 14.29 -13.11
CA ILE A 183 10.26 13.42 -12.22
C ILE A 183 11.77 13.63 -12.43
N GLU A 184 12.24 13.75 -13.67
CA GLU A 184 13.66 13.86 -14.01
C GLU A 184 14.31 15.17 -13.55
N LEU A 185 13.50 16.17 -13.17
CA LEU A 185 14.01 17.38 -12.51
C LEU A 185 14.72 17.04 -11.20
N LYS A 186 14.32 15.96 -10.51
CA LYS A 186 14.95 15.50 -9.25
C LYS A 186 15.60 14.12 -9.36
N VAL A 187 15.17 13.29 -10.31
CA VAL A 187 15.56 11.89 -10.45
C VAL A 187 16.35 11.70 -11.75
N VAL A 188 17.67 11.70 -11.66
CA VAL A 188 18.54 11.64 -12.83
C VAL A 188 18.87 10.19 -13.22
N ALA A 189 18.86 9.90 -14.52
CA ALA A 189 19.30 8.63 -15.12
C ALA A 189 18.57 7.36 -14.62
N GLN A 190 17.35 7.48 -14.10
CA GLN A 190 16.58 6.37 -13.51
C GLN A 190 15.20 6.17 -14.19
N LYS A 191 15.10 6.48 -15.49
CA LYS A 191 13.82 6.52 -16.23
C LYS A 191 12.94 5.27 -16.02
N PRO A 192 13.44 4.04 -16.21
CA PRO A 192 12.61 2.85 -16.05
C PRO A 192 12.08 2.67 -14.62
N LYS A 193 12.91 2.97 -13.61
CA LYS A 193 12.55 2.81 -12.18
C LYS A 193 11.56 3.87 -11.74
N ALA A 194 11.77 5.12 -12.15
CA ALA A 194 10.87 6.23 -11.89
C ALA A 194 9.47 5.98 -12.47
N ILE A 195 9.41 5.53 -13.73
CA ILE A 195 8.13 5.22 -14.39
C ILE A 195 7.48 3.98 -13.78
N LEU A 196 8.25 2.93 -13.45
CA LEU A 196 7.69 1.77 -12.76
C LEU A 196 7.06 2.16 -11.41
N GLU A 197 7.78 2.95 -10.60
CA GLU A 197 7.28 3.44 -9.32
C GLU A 197 6.02 4.30 -9.48
N PHE A 198 6.00 5.19 -10.48
CA PHE A 198 4.81 5.98 -10.81
C PHE A 198 3.61 5.11 -11.21
N LEU A 199 3.80 4.09 -12.05
CA LEU A 199 2.72 3.19 -12.44
C LEU A 199 2.21 2.37 -11.26
N ILE A 200 3.09 1.88 -10.39
CA ILE A 200 2.71 1.18 -9.16
C ILE A 200 1.91 2.13 -8.26
N ALA A 201 2.34 3.39 -8.11
CA ALA A 201 1.61 4.38 -7.34
C ALA A 201 0.22 4.67 -7.93
N LEU A 202 0.13 4.78 -9.27
CA LEU A 202 -1.13 5.03 -9.99
C LEU A 202 -2.14 3.90 -9.80
N SER A 203 -1.66 2.68 -9.55
CA SER A 203 -2.52 1.52 -9.28
C SER A 203 -3.40 1.69 -8.05
N SER A 204 -3.09 2.66 -7.17
CA SER A 204 -3.94 3.02 -6.02
C SER A 204 -5.37 3.35 -6.42
N VAL A 205 -5.67 3.73 -7.67
CA VAL A 205 -7.07 3.92 -8.13
C VAL A 205 -7.90 2.62 -8.08
N PHE A 206 -7.27 1.45 -8.09
CA PHE A 206 -7.95 0.15 -8.06
C PHE A 206 -8.22 -0.34 -6.64
N PRO A 207 -9.28 -1.15 -6.42
CA PRO A 207 -9.55 -1.73 -5.11
C PRO A 207 -8.47 -2.71 -4.64
N LYS A 208 -7.75 -3.33 -5.59
CA LYS A 208 -6.61 -4.20 -5.36
C LYS A 208 -5.39 -3.63 -6.08
N PRO A 209 -4.72 -2.63 -5.49
CA PRO A 209 -3.57 -1.98 -6.10
C PRO A 209 -2.33 -2.89 -6.10
N LEU A 210 -1.34 -2.53 -6.91
CA LEU A 210 0.01 -3.04 -6.76
C LEU A 210 0.71 -2.31 -5.61
N HIS A 211 1.64 -2.99 -4.95
CA HIS A 211 2.43 -2.42 -3.87
C HIS A 211 3.92 -2.43 -4.25
N SER A 212 4.67 -1.45 -3.74
CA SER A 212 6.09 -1.25 -4.04
C SER A 212 6.96 -1.57 -2.83
N LEU A 213 8.03 -2.33 -3.04
CA LEU A 213 9.08 -2.55 -2.05
C LEU A 213 10.42 -2.16 -2.67
N ILE A 214 11.02 -1.10 -2.14
CA ILE A 214 12.25 -0.53 -2.67
C ILE A 214 13.40 -0.97 -1.77
N ALA A 215 14.22 -1.90 -2.25
CA ALA A 215 15.37 -2.39 -1.52
C ALA A 215 16.65 -1.81 -2.11
N ALA A 216 17.32 -0.96 -1.33
CA ALA A 216 18.61 -0.42 -1.74
C ALA A 216 19.43 0.00 -0.53
N MET A 217 20.75 -0.14 -0.67
CA MET A 217 21.70 0.41 0.29
C MET A 217 21.52 1.94 0.43
N PRO A 218 21.97 2.54 1.54
CA PRO A 218 21.99 4.00 1.68
C PRO A 218 22.76 4.67 0.53
N GLY A 219 22.31 5.86 0.12
CA GLY A 219 22.97 6.64 -0.94
C GLY A 219 22.64 6.24 -2.38
N LYS A 220 21.68 5.32 -2.60
CA LYS A 220 21.31 4.83 -3.94
C LYS A 220 20.03 5.46 -4.49
N SER A 221 19.71 6.70 -4.12
CA SER A 221 18.54 7.45 -4.62
C SER A 221 17.15 6.84 -4.40
N LYS A 222 17.01 5.74 -3.62
CA LYS A 222 15.71 5.10 -3.32
C LYS A 222 14.66 6.10 -2.82
N THR A 223 15.04 6.88 -1.82
CA THR A 223 14.19 7.88 -1.19
C THR A 223 13.91 9.03 -2.15
N THR A 224 14.86 9.42 -3.00
CA THR A 224 14.66 10.44 -4.03
C THR A 224 13.60 10.02 -5.03
N ILE A 225 13.65 8.80 -5.56
CA ILE A 225 12.66 8.29 -6.53
C ILE A 225 11.27 8.24 -5.88
N SER A 226 11.15 7.51 -4.77
CA SER A 226 9.90 7.32 -4.02
C SER A 226 9.27 8.64 -3.56
N GLN A 227 10.07 9.55 -2.98
CA GLN A 227 9.59 10.85 -2.51
C GLN A 227 9.16 11.76 -3.67
N THR A 228 9.87 11.70 -4.80
CA THR A 228 9.53 12.50 -6.00
C THR A 228 8.21 12.04 -6.57
N VAL A 229 8.02 10.73 -6.78
CA VAL A 229 6.74 10.17 -7.25
C VAL A 229 5.61 10.45 -6.26
N TYR A 230 5.84 10.21 -4.95
CA TYR A 230 4.88 10.57 -3.90
C TYR A 230 4.48 12.05 -3.94
N ASN A 231 5.40 12.91 -4.34
CA ASN A 231 5.15 14.33 -4.50
C ASN A 231 4.36 14.70 -5.74
N LEU A 232 4.20 13.84 -6.73
CA LEU A 232 3.34 14.16 -7.87
C LEU A 232 1.85 13.98 -7.55
N PHE A 233 1.52 13.10 -6.60
CA PHE A 233 0.13 12.83 -6.26
C PHE A 233 -0.52 14.01 -5.52
N PRO A 234 -1.81 14.29 -5.79
CA PRO A 234 -2.59 15.24 -5.00
C PRO A 234 -2.52 14.90 -3.51
N LYS A 235 -2.45 15.91 -2.64
CA LYS A 235 -2.38 15.70 -1.17
C LYS A 235 -3.51 14.81 -0.65
N GLN A 236 -4.73 15.00 -1.15
CA GLN A 236 -5.90 14.21 -0.77
C GLN A 236 -5.86 12.75 -1.26
N ARG A 237 -4.96 12.39 -2.17
CA ARG A 237 -4.80 11.03 -2.71
C ARG A 237 -3.56 10.31 -2.15
N ARG A 238 -2.87 10.88 -1.16
CA ARG A 238 -1.63 10.29 -0.61
C ARG A 238 -1.55 10.40 0.91
N MET A 239 -0.84 9.47 1.52
CA MET A 239 -0.62 9.42 2.97
C MET A 239 0.79 8.94 3.28
N LYS A 240 1.39 9.48 4.34
CA LYS A 240 2.73 9.08 4.80
C LYS A 240 2.66 8.61 6.26
N PHE A 241 3.21 7.43 6.52
CA PHE A 241 3.40 6.90 7.86
C PHE A 241 4.88 6.86 8.22
N SER A 242 5.18 7.20 9.47
CA SER A 242 6.52 7.15 10.05
C SER A 242 6.57 6.06 11.13
N LYS A 243 7.76 5.81 11.68
CA LYS A 243 7.97 4.94 12.84
C LYS A 243 7.20 5.36 14.11
N THR A 244 6.68 6.59 14.16
CA THR A 244 5.89 7.11 15.30
C THR A 244 4.40 7.12 15.05
N SER A 245 3.96 6.79 13.84
CA SER A 245 2.53 6.64 13.54
C SER A 245 1.99 5.45 14.35
N SER A 246 0.73 5.52 14.79
CA SER A 246 0.09 4.44 15.57
C SER A 246 -1.20 3.97 14.92
N VAL A 247 -1.56 2.71 15.14
CA VAL A 247 -2.84 2.14 14.68
C VAL A 247 -4.01 2.93 15.26
N ALA A 248 -3.93 3.36 16.52
CA ALA A 248 -4.97 4.19 17.14
C ALA A 248 -5.12 5.56 16.45
N GLY A 249 -4.02 6.16 15.99
CA GLY A 249 -4.05 7.40 15.21
C GLY A 249 -4.80 7.22 13.89
N ILE A 250 -4.52 6.13 13.17
CA ILE A 250 -5.18 5.79 11.91
C ILE A 250 -6.68 5.53 12.14
N LEU A 251 -7.04 4.77 13.18
CA LEU A 251 -8.43 4.49 13.50
C LEU A 251 -9.22 5.73 13.90
N ASN A 252 -8.59 6.73 14.53
CA ASN A 252 -9.27 8.02 14.79
C ASN A 252 -9.61 8.79 13.51
N MET A 253 -8.93 8.51 12.39
CA MET A 253 -9.24 9.13 11.09
C MET A 253 -10.52 8.57 10.46
N THR A 254 -11.09 7.48 10.97
CA THR A 254 -12.36 6.94 10.44
C THR A 254 -13.59 7.72 10.89
N LYS A 255 -13.40 8.81 11.66
CA LYS A 255 -14.45 9.72 12.13
C LYS A 255 -14.79 10.85 11.15
N TYR A 256 -14.18 10.84 9.97
CA TYR A 256 -14.34 11.86 8.93
C TYR A 256 -15.13 11.32 7.75
N LYS A 257 -15.38 12.17 6.73
CA LYS A 257 -16.12 11.81 5.50
C LYS A 257 -15.73 10.47 4.89
N GLU A 258 -14.45 10.14 4.88
CA GLU A 258 -13.93 8.90 4.29
C GLU A 258 -14.28 7.63 5.09
N GLY A 259 -14.61 7.77 6.38
CA GLY A 259 -15.03 6.66 7.23
C GLY A 259 -13.99 5.54 7.33
N SER A 260 -14.46 4.29 7.33
CA SER A 260 -13.61 3.08 7.31
C SER A 260 -12.73 2.97 6.06
N HIS A 261 -13.01 3.75 5.02
CA HIS A 261 -12.32 3.72 3.72
C HIS A 261 -11.21 4.77 3.59
N ILE A 262 -10.78 5.40 4.69
CA ILE A 262 -9.75 6.46 4.71
C ILE A 262 -8.45 6.09 3.99
N LEU A 263 -8.05 4.80 4.03
CA LEU A 263 -6.85 4.30 3.36
C LEU A 263 -7.10 3.83 1.93
N GLN A 264 -8.36 3.65 1.52
CA GLN A 264 -8.72 3.19 0.19
C GLN A 264 -8.43 4.28 -0.85
N TYR A 265 -7.95 3.86 -2.02
CA TYR A 265 -7.61 4.75 -3.12
C TYR A 265 -6.55 5.81 -2.78
N LYS A 266 -5.62 5.46 -1.89
CA LYS A 266 -4.49 6.31 -1.50
C LYS A 266 -3.15 5.75 -1.95
N LEU A 267 -2.20 6.63 -2.26
CA LEU A 267 -0.78 6.31 -2.28
C LEU A 267 -0.24 6.38 -0.85
N ILE A 268 0.07 5.24 -0.26
CA ILE A 268 0.55 5.11 1.12
C ILE A 268 2.06 4.90 1.10
N ARG A 269 2.81 5.86 1.63
CA ARG A 269 4.26 5.73 1.79
C ARG A 269 4.63 5.41 3.23
N VAL A 270 5.46 4.40 3.40
CA VAL A 270 5.97 3.93 4.69
C VAL A 270 7.50 3.95 4.63
N GLY A 271 8.10 4.94 5.29
CA GLY A 271 9.47 5.35 4.98
C GLY A 271 10.50 5.24 6.12
N ASP A 272 11.70 4.81 5.71
CA ASP A 272 13.02 4.86 6.36
C ASP A 272 13.20 4.04 7.64
N PHE A 273 12.87 2.74 7.58
CA PHE A 273 13.20 1.79 8.64
C PHE A 273 14.60 1.25 8.44
N GLY A 274 15.58 2.05 8.86
CA GLY A 274 16.99 1.76 8.63
C GLY A 274 17.54 0.68 9.55
N SER A 275 17.19 0.75 10.84
CA SER A 275 17.64 -0.23 11.84
C SER A 275 16.56 -1.27 12.18
N LYS A 276 16.96 -2.40 12.77
CA LYS A 276 16.02 -3.43 13.26
C LYS A 276 15.10 -2.86 14.35
N GLU A 277 15.58 -1.92 15.15
CA GLU A 277 14.81 -1.23 16.18
C GLU A 277 13.74 -0.33 15.57
N GLU A 278 14.04 0.38 14.49
CA GLU A 278 13.04 1.20 13.78
C GLU A 278 11.98 0.34 13.10
N GLN A 279 12.38 -0.81 12.56
CA GLN A 279 11.42 -1.80 12.03
C GLN A 279 10.51 -2.33 13.15
N LYS A 280 11.06 -2.58 14.34
CA LYS A 280 10.29 -3.01 15.51
C LYS A 280 9.33 -1.93 16.01
N GLN A 281 9.74 -0.65 15.99
CA GLN A 281 8.85 0.47 16.37
C GLN A 281 7.66 0.61 15.41
N ALA A 282 7.87 0.30 14.13
CA ALA A 282 6.84 0.36 13.11
C ALA A 282 6.05 -0.94 12.95
N GLU A 283 6.35 -1.98 13.73
CA GLU A 283 5.82 -3.34 13.58
C GLU A 283 4.28 -3.35 13.59
N GLU A 284 3.63 -2.55 14.42
CA GLU A 284 2.17 -2.48 14.49
C GLU A 284 1.54 -1.96 13.18
N ILE A 285 2.10 -0.89 12.61
CA ILE A 285 1.60 -0.33 11.34
C ILE A 285 1.91 -1.25 10.17
N ILE A 286 3.12 -1.81 10.19
CA ILE A 286 3.55 -2.81 9.23
C ILE A 286 2.57 -3.99 9.28
N SER A 287 2.18 -4.47 10.46
CA SER A 287 1.20 -5.56 10.60
C SER A 287 -0.19 -5.17 10.08
N LEU A 288 -0.67 -3.98 10.44
CA LEU A 288 -1.94 -3.45 9.94
C LEU A 288 -1.98 -3.41 8.41
N LEU A 289 -0.94 -2.87 7.78
CA LEU A 289 -0.87 -2.75 6.32
C LEU A 289 -0.78 -4.12 5.65
N LYS A 290 -0.06 -5.10 6.23
CA LYS A 290 -0.02 -6.48 5.70
C LYS A 290 -1.41 -7.10 5.60
N GLU A 291 -2.22 -6.92 6.65
CA GLU A 291 -3.57 -7.47 6.71
C GLU A 291 -4.46 -6.79 5.66
N LEU A 292 -4.44 -5.46 5.61
CA LEU A 292 -5.17 -4.68 4.61
C LEU A 292 -4.74 -4.96 3.16
N MET A 293 -3.45 -5.20 2.90
CA MET A 293 -2.96 -5.60 1.58
C MET A 293 -3.45 -7.00 1.16
N SER A 294 -3.79 -7.87 2.12
CA SER A 294 -4.23 -9.25 1.86
C SER A 294 -5.74 -9.35 1.74
N GLU A 295 -6.43 -8.90 2.79
CA GLU A 295 -7.87 -9.12 2.99
C GLU A 295 -8.69 -7.88 2.62
N ALA A 296 -8.04 -6.73 2.42
CA ALA A 296 -8.70 -5.43 2.29
C ALA A 296 -9.59 -5.06 3.50
N GLU A 297 -9.42 -5.74 4.63
CA GLU A 297 -10.22 -5.57 5.84
C GLU A 297 -9.32 -5.69 7.07
N TYR A 298 -9.58 -4.85 8.07
CA TYR A 298 -8.95 -4.95 9.39
C TYR A 298 -9.96 -4.56 10.45
N ASP A 299 -10.22 -5.49 11.38
CA ASP A 299 -11.19 -5.32 12.47
C ASP A 299 -10.47 -5.40 13.81
N LYS A 300 -10.55 -4.32 14.61
CA LYS A 300 -10.00 -4.29 15.96
C LYS A 300 -11.11 -4.16 16.99
N ILE A 301 -11.20 -5.17 17.86
CA ILE A 301 -12.09 -5.15 19.01
C ILE A 301 -11.40 -4.34 20.12
N LEU A 302 -12.00 -3.23 20.52
CA LEU A 302 -11.64 -2.48 21.71
C LEU A 302 -12.59 -2.86 22.84
N THR A 303 -12.04 -3.46 23.89
CA THR A 303 -12.79 -3.71 25.13
C THR A 303 -12.60 -2.52 26.06
N ASP A 304 -13.69 -1.82 26.39
CA ASP A 304 -13.62 -0.73 27.36
C ASP A 304 -13.55 -1.31 28.77
N MET A 305 -12.37 -1.25 29.39
CA MET A 305 -12.14 -1.74 30.76
C MET A 305 -12.83 -0.86 31.83
N THR A 306 -13.46 0.24 31.44
CA THR A 306 -14.18 1.17 32.32
C THR A 306 -15.71 1.06 32.21
N ASP A 307 -16.22 0.23 31.30
CA ASP A 307 -17.65 -0.10 31.21
C ASP A 307 -17.99 -1.30 32.11
N GLU A 308 -18.93 -1.12 33.04
CA GLU A 308 -19.38 -2.18 33.97
C GLU A 308 -20.01 -3.39 33.25
N PHE A 309 -20.39 -3.23 31.97
CA PHE A 309 -20.98 -4.29 31.13
C PHE A 309 -19.97 -5.00 30.21
N GLY A 310 -18.71 -4.55 30.15
CA GLY A 310 -17.68 -5.14 29.29
C GLY A 310 -17.99 -5.06 27.78
N ARG A 311 -18.71 -4.02 27.32
CA ARG A 311 -19.06 -3.89 25.90
C ARG A 311 -17.81 -3.67 25.06
N SER A 312 -17.80 -4.30 23.90
CA SER A 312 -16.69 -4.26 22.96
C SER A 312 -17.08 -3.46 21.72
N MET A 313 -16.29 -2.46 21.35
CA MET A 313 -16.43 -1.72 20.08
C MET A 313 -15.56 -2.37 19.00
N ILE A 314 -16.07 -2.51 17.78
CA ILE A 314 -15.29 -2.99 16.64
C ILE A 314 -14.94 -1.81 15.75
N LEU A 315 -13.68 -1.41 15.72
CA LEU A 315 -13.19 -0.44 14.77
C LEU A 315 -12.77 -1.13 13.47
N LYS A 316 -13.25 -0.62 12.33
CA LYS A 316 -13.08 -1.23 11.02
C LYS A 316 -12.30 -0.34 10.08
N LEU A 317 -11.34 -0.92 9.39
CA LEU A 317 -10.74 -0.36 8.19
C LEU A 317 -11.11 -1.25 7.01
N ARG A 318 -11.44 -0.63 5.88
CA ARG A 318 -11.89 -1.28 4.66
C ARG A 318 -11.14 -0.69 3.47
N GLY A 319 -10.67 -1.56 2.59
CA GLY A 319 -9.80 -1.22 1.48
C GLY A 319 -8.37 -0.86 1.91
N CYS A 320 -7.46 -0.97 0.94
CA CYS A 320 -6.09 -0.50 1.08
C CYS A 320 -5.67 0.21 -0.19
N GLY A 321 -4.93 1.30 -0.03
CA GLY A 321 -4.25 1.98 -1.11
C GLY A 321 -2.99 1.25 -1.57
N SER A 322 -2.28 1.82 -2.54
CA SER A 322 -0.97 1.30 -2.93
C SER A 322 0.04 1.59 -1.84
N VAL A 323 0.77 0.58 -1.37
CA VAL A 323 1.71 0.69 -0.25
C VAL A 323 3.12 0.67 -0.79
N HIS A 324 3.88 1.72 -0.49
CA HIS A 324 5.24 1.95 -0.94
C HIS A 324 6.18 1.96 0.25
N MET A 325 6.99 0.91 0.37
CA MET A 325 7.88 0.69 1.50
C MET A 325 9.35 0.74 1.06
N GLU A 326 10.17 1.45 1.83
CA GLU A 326 11.61 1.55 1.62
C GLU A 326 12.36 0.73 2.68
N ILE A 327 13.25 -0.17 2.25
CA ILE A 327 14.06 -1.00 3.15
C ILE A 327 15.55 -0.94 2.80
N ILE A 328 16.41 -1.10 3.82
CA ILE A 328 17.88 -1.10 3.65
C ILE A 328 18.42 -2.50 3.34
N SER A 329 17.74 -3.57 3.78
CA SER A 329 18.22 -4.95 3.58
C SER A 329 17.68 -5.58 2.29
N PRO A 330 18.50 -6.31 1.51
CA PRO A 330 18.01 -7.14 0.40
C PRO A 330 17.14 -8.32 0.87
N THR A 331 17.27 -8.72 2.14
CA THR A 331 16.38 -9.71 2.77
C THR A 331 15.18 -9.03 3.39
N ALA A 332 14.21 -8.68 2.54
CA ALA A 332 12.88 -8.32 3.01
C ALA A 332 12.19 -9.53 3.66
N GLU A 333 11.27 -9.27 4.60
CA GLU A 333 10.37 -10.33 5.08
C GLU A 333 9.59 -10.95 3.92
N SER A 334 9.57 -12.28 3.87
CA SER A 334 8.96 -13.06 2.79
C SER A 334 7.49 -12.69 2.51
N GLN A 335 6.78 -12.25 3.55
CA GLN A 335 5.37 -11.84 3.47
C GLN A 335 5.14 -10.52 2.75
N TYR A 336 6.09 -9.57 2.78
CA TYR A 336 5.98 -8.36 1.94
C TYR A 336 6.40 -8.65 0.51
N MET A 337 7.46 -9.45 0.36
CA MET A 337 7.85 -9.90 -0.98
C MET A 337 6.66 -10.58 -1.66
N SER A 338 5.84 -11.37 -0.96
CA SER A 338 4.70 -12.04 -1.58
C SER A 338 3.57 -11.09 -2.03
N ARG A 339 3.58 -9.82 -1.62
CA ARG A 339 2.51 -8.84 -1.85
C ARG A 339 2.94 -7.60 -2.62
N SER A 340 4.25 -7.39 -2.80
CA SER A 340 4.82 -6.21 -3.44
C SER A 340 5.78 -6.55 -4.58
N LEU A 341 5.90 -5.62 -5.52
CA LEU A 341 6.97 -5.60 -6.52
C LEU A 341 8.25 -5.10 -5.86
N LEU A 342 9.26 -5.98 -5.81
CA LEU A 342 10.59 -5.65 -5.28
C LEU A 342 11.46 -5.10 -6.40
N TRP A 343 11.95 -3.87 -6.25
CA TRP A 343 12.91 -3.31 -7.19
C TRP A 343 13.97 -2.49 -6.46
N SER A 344 15.08 -2.24 -7.16
CA SER A 344 16.21 -1.44 -6.70
C SER A 344 16.53 -0.37 -7.73
N PRO A 345 16.95 0.84 -7.31
CA PRO A 345 17.52 1.83 -8.22
C PRO A 345 18.77 1.29 -8.92
N ASP A 346 19.02 1.79 -10.13
CA ASP A 346 20.24 1.46 -10.87
C ASP A 346 21.48 2.03 -10.16
N ASP A 347 22.56 1.26 -10.13
CA ASP A 347 23.80 1.62 -9.42
C ASP A 347 25.05 1.48 -10.30
N ASN A 348 24.90 1.70 -11.60
CA ASN A 348 26.03 1.68 -12.51
C ASN A 348 26.77 3.02 -12.51
N LYS A 349 28.02 3.01 -13.00
CA LYS A 349 28.89 4.19 -13.01
C LYS A 349 28.28 5.37 -13.77
N GLN A 350 27.63 5.13 -14.91
CA GLN A 350 26.99 6.19 -15.70
C GLN A 350 25.90 6.92 -14.91
N VAL A 351 25.09 6.18 -14.16
CA VAL A 351 24.05 6.74 -13.27
C VAL A 351 24.69 7.51 -12.12
N GLN A 352 25.76 6.97 -11.52
CA GLN A 352 26.48 7.66 -10.45
C GLN A 352 27.12 8.97 -10.92
N ASP A 353 27.79 8.95 -12.08
CA ASP A 353 28.39 10.14 -12.69
C ASP A 353 27.31 11.20 -12.97
N SER A 354 26.15 10.79 -13.51
CA SER A 354 25.02 11.70 -13.75
C SER A 354 24.44 12.28 -12.46
N ILE A 355 24.39 11.50 -11.38
CA ILE A 355 23.95 11.97 -10.05
C ILE A 355 24.96 12.95 -9.47
N MET A 356 26.26 12.68 -9.62
CA MET A 356 27.34 13.52 -9.15
C MET A 356 27.31 14.87 -9.88
N GLU A 357 27.24 14.87 -11.21
CA GLU A 357 27.12 16.09 -12.02
C GLU A 357 25.92 16.94 -11.58
N TYR A 358 24.78 16.31 -11.32
CA TYR A 358 23.58 16.99 -10.82
C TYR A 358 23.74 17.54 -9.38
N GLN A 359 24.52 16.87 -8.53
CA GLN A 359 24.73 17.28 -7.14
C GLN A 359 25.79 18.38 -6.99
N GLU A 360 26.79 18.41 -7.87
CA GLU A 360 27.86 19.42 -7.89
C GLU A 360 27.38 20.76 -8.47
N ASP A 361 26.38 20.75 -9.36
CA ASP A 361 25.75 21.97 -9.87
C ASP A 361 24.62 22.47 -8.95
N GLU A 362 25.01 23.15 -7.87
CA GLU A 362 24.06 23.67 -6.87
C GLU A 362 23.05 24.67 -7.45
N LEU A 363 23.45 25.48 -8.44
CA LEU A 363 22.57 26.46 -9.08
C LEU A 363 21.49 25.76 -9.90
N LEU A 364 21.88 24.81 -10.75
CA LEU A 364 20.95 24.00 -11.54
C LEU A 364 19.98 23.24 -10.64
N LYS A 365 20.45 22.73 -9.50
CA LYS A 365 19.61 22.04 -8.52
C LYS A 365 18.54 22.95 -7.93
N ILE A 366 18.90 24.18 -7.52
CA ILE A 366 17.93 25.16 -7.00
C ILE A 366 16.89 25.51 -8.07
N GLU A 367 17.34 25.73 -9.31
CA GLU A 367 16.44 26.02 -10.43
C GLU A 367 15.48 24.87 -10.72
N LYS A 368 15.98 23.62 -10.76
CA LYS A 368 15.17 22.42 -10.98
C LYS A 368 14.23 22.13 -9.81
N ASP A 369 14.64 22.38 -8.57
CA ASP A 369 13.76 22.25 -7.40
C ASP A 369 12.59 23.24 -7.48
N ALA A 370 12.86 24.51 -7.80
CA ALA A 370 11.82 25.52 -7.98
C ALA A 370 10.89 25.18 -9.18
N LEU A 371 11.46 24.67 -10.27
CA LEU A 371 10.70 24.24 -11.44
C LEU A 371 9.82 23.03 -11.13
N PHE A 372 10.34 22.07 -10.35
CA PHE A 372 9.58 20.91 -9.90
C PHE A 372 8.37 21.35 -9.08
N ASP A 373 8.56 22.23 -8.09
CA ASP A 373 7.45 22.67 -7.22
C ASP A 373 6.35 23.37 -8.03
N LYS A 374 6.72 24.12 -9.08
CA LYS A 374 5.78 24.75 -10.01
C LYS A 374 5.05 23.74 -10.90
N GLN A 375 5.76 22.77 -11.47
CA GLN A 375 5.20 21.80 -12.42
C GLN A 375 4.47 20.64 -11.74
N ARG A 376 4.78 20.35 -10.47
CA ARG A 376 4.13 19.34 -9.65
C ARG A 376 2.60 19.46 -9.66
N LEU A 377 2.07 20.68 -9.58
CA LEU A 377 0.61 20.90 -9.58
C LEU A 377 -0.07 20.45 -10.87
N PHE A 378 0.61 20.57 -12.02
CA PHE A 378 0.12 20.02 -13.27
C PHE A 378 0.07 18.49 -13.23
N ALA A 379 1.13 17.83 -12.75
CA ALA A 379 1.12 16.38 -12.60
C ALA A 379 0.02 15.90 -11.63
N ALA A 380 -0.16 16.61 -10.52
CA ALA A 380 -1.22 16.33 -9.55
C ALA A 380 -2.61 16.45 -10.18
N ALA A 381 -2.87 17.50 -10.96
CA ALA A 381 -4.14 17.68 -11.67
C ALA A 381 -4.40 16.58 -12.70
N VAL A 382 -3.38 16.16 -13.47
CA VAL A 382 -3.47 15.03 -14.40
C VAL A 382 -3.85 13.74 -13.66
N ILE A 383 -3.16 13.45 -12.56
CA ILE A 383 -3.44 12.26 -11.74
C ILE A 383 -4.86 12.33 -11.17
N ASP A 384 -5.28 13.48 -10.62
CA ASP A 384 -6.63 13.63 -10.05
C ASP A 384 -7.72 13.39 -11.11
N LYS A 385 -7.52 13.87 -12.34
CA LYS A 385 -8.44 13.63 -13.48
C LYS A 385 -8.51 12.16 -13.90
N ILE A 386 -7.41 11.40 -13.78
CA ILE A 386 -7.41 9.95 -13.99
C ILE A 386 -8.23 9.25 -12.89
N PHE A 387 -8.11 9.69 -11.63
CA PHE A 387 -8.94 9.17 -10.55
C PHE A 387 -10.42 9.49 -10.74
N GLN A 388 -10.74 10.74 -11.09
CA GLN A 388 -12.10 11.18 -11.39
C GLN A 388 -12.72 10.33 -12.51
N PHE A 389 -11.98 10.06 -13.60
CA PHE A 389 -12.45 9.19 -14.67
C PHE A 389 -12.92 7.81 -14.17
N VAL A 390 -12.22 7.22 -13.20
CA VAL A 390 -12.61 5.92 -12.63
C VAL A 390 -13.71 6.07 -11.58
N ASP A 391 -13.69 7.14 -10.79
CA ASP A 391 -14.69 7.42 -9.76
C ASP A 391 -16.06 7.69 -10.41
N ASP A 392 -16.13 8.47 -11.50
CA ASP A 392 -17.36 8.76 -12.25
C ASP A 392 -18.05 7.47 -12.75
N ILE A 393 -17.26 6.50 -13.24
CA ILE A 393 -17.79 5.19 -13.69
C ILE A 393 -18.37 4.38 -12.51
N ARG A 394 -17.79 4.53 -11.31
CA ARG A 394 -18.22 3.79 -10.11
C ARG A 394 -19.41 4.44 -9.42
N GLU A 395 -19.59 5.75 -9.55
CA GLU A 395 -20.76 6.47 -9.02
C GLU A 395 -22.06 5.98 -9.68
N ASP A 396 -21.99 5.56 -10.95
CA ASP A 396 -23.08 4.90 -11.67
C ASP A 396 -23.38 3.46 -11.17
N GLY A 397 -22.62 2.96 -10.16
CA GLY A 397 -22.76 1.62 -9.59
C GLY A 397 -22.06 0.50 -10.38
N SER A 398 -21.61 0.81 -11.61
CA SER A 398 -20.96 -0.14 -12.49
C SER A 398 -19.51 -0.44 -12.08
N ARG A 399 -19.01 -1.60 -12.52
CA ARG A 399 -17.62 -2.01 -12.30
C ARG A 399 -16.70 -1.36 -13.35
N PHE A 400 -15.45 -1.14 -12.99
CA PHE A 400 -14.41 -0.70 -13.92
C PHE A 400 -13.26 -1.70 -13.95
N GLU A 401 -12.92 -2.16 -15.15
CA GLU A 401 -11.80 -3.07 -15.38
C GLU A 401 -10.88 -2.58 -16.51
N ILE A 402 -9.67 -3.13 -16.55
CA ILE A 402 -8.80 -3.00 -17.72
C ILE A 402 -8.41 -4.41 -18.18
N LEU A 403 -8.75 -4.72 -19.43
CA LEU A 403 -8.54 -6.02 -20.03
C LEU A 403 -7.24 -6.02 -20.83
N ASN A 404 -6.41 -7.05 -20.64
CA ASN A 404 -5.10 -7.15 -21.29
C ASN A 404 -5.05 -8.35 -22.27
N PRO A 405 -5.14 -8.13 -23.58
CA PRO A 405 -5.10 -9.19 -24.59
C PRO A 405 -3.72 -9.86 -24.68
N TYR A 406 -2.67 -9.15 -24.27
CA TYR A 406 -1.28 -9.60 -24.39
C TYR A 406 -0.80 -10.46 -23.22
N THR A 407 -1.70 -10.84 -22.31
CA THR A 407 -1.38 -11.60 -21.10
C THR A 407 -0.51 -12.83 -21.38
N SER A 408 -0.90 -13.66 -22.37
CA SER A 408 -0.16 -14.88 -22.71
C SER A 408 1.24 -14.55 -23.27
N HIS A 409 1.29 -13.60 -24.22
CA HIS A 409 2.52 -13.18 -24.87
C HIS A 409 3.51 -12.55 -23.88
N PHE A 410 3.05 -11.65 -23.01
CA PHE A 410 3.89 -11.01 -21.99
C PHE A 410 4.47 -12.01 -20.98
N ASN A 411 3.69 -13.02 -20.57
CA ASN A 411 4.19 -14.07 -19.69
C ASN A 411 5.28 -14.92 -20.34
N ALA A 412 5.11 -15.25 -21.62
CA ALA A 412 6.11 -15.98 -22.39
C ALA A 412 7.38 -15.15 -22.54
N LEU A 413 7.22 -13.89 -22.94
CA LEU A 413 8.31 -12.93 -23.17
C LEU A 413 9.21 -12.76 -21.93
N LEU A 414 8.62 -12.63 -20.75
CA LEU A 414 9.37 -12.47 -19.50
C LEU A 414 9.75 -13.79 -18.82
N ASN A 415 9.39 -14.93 -19.42
CA ASN A 415 9.61 -16.28 -18.90
C ASN A 415 9.11 -16.48 -17.45
N VAL A 416 7.89 -16.01 -17.18
CA VAL A 416 7.27 -15.99 -15.84
C VAL A 416 7.09 -17.39 -15.28
N LYS A 417 6.95 -18.39 -16.15
CA LYS A 417 6.82 -19.81 -15.75
C LYS A 417 8.00 -20.28 -14.91
N ASN A 418 9.20 -19.74 -15.15
CA ASN A 418 10.41 -20.09 -14.42
C ASN A 418 10.64 -19.21 -13.19
N SER A 419 9.73 -18.28 -12.87
CA SER A 419 9.82 -17.55 -11.62
C SER A 419 9.61 -18.48 -10.43
N PRO A 420 10.40 -18.32 -9.35
CA PRO A 420 10.17 -19.02 -8.09
C PRO A 420 8.80 -18.71 -7.46
N ASN A 421 8.12 -17.64 -7.90
CA ASN A 421 6.81 -17.20 -7.43
C ASN A 421 5.83 -16.97 -8.60
N ALA A 422 5.84 -17.85 -9.61
CA ALA A 422 5.13 -17.66 -10.88
C ALA A 422 3.66 -17.23 -10.77
N ASN A 423 2.88 -17.76 -9.82
CA ASN A 423 1.47 -17.38 -9.67
C ASN A 423 1.27 -15.92 -9.24
N ARG A 424 2.09 -15.45 -8.28
CA ARG A 424 2.10 -14.06 -7.82
C ARG A 424 2.58 -13.13 -8.93
N ASP A 425 3.73 -13.46 -9.51
CA ASP A 425 4.40 -12.59 -10.48
C ASP A 425 3.55 -12.41 -11.73
N ARG A 426 2.87 -13.48 -12.16
CA ARG A 426 1.92 -13.45 -13.28
C ARG A 426 0.88 -12.35 -13.11
N LEU A 427 0.25 -12.22 -11.94
CA LEU A 427 -0.78 -11.21 -11.70
C LEU A 427 -0.20 -9.79 -11.62
N MET A 428 0.93 -9.62 -10.94
CA MET A 428 1.53 -8.30 -10.73
C MET A 428 2.03 -7.69 -12.04
N ILE A 429 2.79 -8.44 -12.83
CA ILE A 429 3.40 -7.92 -14.08
C ILE A 429 2.34 -7.66 -15.16
N GLN A 430 1.28 -8.47 -15.23
CA GLN A 430 0.18 -8.28 -16.19
C GLN A 430 -0.60 -7.01 -15.94
N THR A 431 -0.51 -6.47 -14.73
CA THR A 431 -1.15 -5.22 -14.33
C THR A 431 -0.37 -4.01 -14.83
N ILE A 432 0.94 -4.13 -15.09
CA ILE A 432 1.77 -2.99 -15.55
C ILE A 432 1.29 -2.42 -16.91
N PRO A 433 1.05 -3.21 -17.97
CA PRO A 433 0.46 -2.67 -19.20
C PRO A 433 -0.92 -2.03 -18.99
N LYS A 434 -1.72 -2.55 -18.05
CA LYS A 434 -3.03 -1.95 -17.70
C LYS A 434 -2.87 -0.57 -17.11
N LEU A 435 -1.82 -0.35 -16.31
CA LEU A 435 -1.51 0.95 -15.71
C LEU A 435 -1.04 1.97 -16.74
N VAL A 436 -0.34 1.52 -17.79
CA VAL A 436 -0.02 2.38 -18.95
C VAL A 436 -1.30 2.79 -19.69
N THR A 437 -2.22 1.85 -19.92
CA THR A 437 -3.54 2.15 -20.50
C THR A 437 -4.38 3.07 -19.63
N LEU A 438 -4.33 2.91 -18.29
CA LEU A 438 -4.99 3.81 -17.35
C LEU A 438 -4.43 5.22 -17.42
N ALA A 439 -3.11 5.39 -17.48
CA ALA A 439 -2.48 6.71 -17.63
C ALA A 439 -2.90 7.41 -18.94
N ASN A 440 -3.26 6.63 -19.96
CA ASN A 440 -3.74 7.08 -21.26
C ASN A 440 -5.28 6.99 -21.41
N CYS A 441 -6.05 6.89 -20.32
CA CYS A 441 -7.46 6.49 -20.37
C CYS A 441 -8.34 7.38 -21.29
N TYR A 442 -8.08 8.69 -21.35
CA TYR A 442 -8.82 9.64 -22.20
C TYR A 442 -8.58 9.46 -23.70
N ASN A 443 -7.56 8.67 -24.09
CA ASN A 443 -7.26 8.32 -25.48
C ASN A 443 -7.55 6.86 -25.80
N ARG A 444 -8.33 6.17 -24.96
CA ARG A 444 -8.62 4.75 -25.11
C ARG A 444 -10.10 4.55 -25.25
N ASP A 445 -10.43 3.57 -26.09
CA ASP A 445 -11.81 3.19 -26.30
C ASP A 445 -12.36 2.54 -25.02
N LEU A 446 -13.52 3.04 -24.58
CA LEU A 446 -14.28 2.48 -23.47
C LEU A 446 -15.30 1.47 -24.01
N PHE A 447 -15.37 0.32 -23.38
CA PHE A 447 -16.32 -0.74 -23.69
C PHE A 447 -17.25 -0.95 -22.51
N TYR A 448 -18.50 -1.35 -22.78
CA TYR A 448 -19.46 -1.72 -21.76
C TYR A 448 -19.97 -3.14 -22.00
N ASN A 449 -20.17 -3.89 -20.92
CA ASN A 449 -20.81 -5.19 -20.93
C ASN A 449 -22.01 -5.19 -19.99
N GLU A 450 -23.20 -5.12 -20.58
CA GLU A 450 -24.48 -5.05 -19.87
C GLU A 450 -24.69 -6.23 -18.92
N LYS A 451 -24.29 -7.45 -19.33
CA LYS A 451 -24.47 -8.67 -18.51
C LYS A 451 -23.64 -8.65 -17.23
N LEU A 452 -22.51 -7.96 -17.26
CA LEU A 452 -21.58 -7.86 -16.13
C LEU A 452 -21.71 -6.55 -15.37
N ASP A 453 -22.54 -5.63 -15.88
CA ASP A 453 -22.60 -4.23 -15.47
C ASP A 453 -21.20 -3.64 -15.25
N SER A 454 -20.38 -3.70 -16.30
CA SER A 454 -18.95 -3.41 -16.22
C SER A 454 -18.47 -2.64 -17.44
N TYR A 455 -17.74 -1.57 -17.16
CA TYR A 455 -16.96 -0.81 -18.12
C TYR A 455 -15.54 -1.34 -18.17
N ALA A 456 -14.95 -1.37 -19.37
CA ALA A 456 -13.56 -1.75 -19.54
C ALA A 456 -12.82 -0.89 -20.54
N LEU A 457 -11.58 -0.55 -20.19
CA LEU A 457 -10.55 -0.22 -21.17
C LEU A 457 -9.86 -1.50 -21.64
N ILE A 458 -9.40 -1.51 -22.88
CA ILE A 458 -8.62 -2.64 -23.42
C ILE A 458 -7.21 -2.13 -23.74
N VAL A 459 -6.20 -2.81 -23.20
CA VAL A 459 -4.80 -2.49 -23.47
C VAL A 459 -4.55 -2.59 -24.96
N ASN A 460 -4.17 -1.47 -25.59
CA ASN A 460 -3.89 -1.42 -27.02
C ASN A 460 -2.44 -1.82 -27.32
N LYS A 461 -2.09 -1.91 -28.61
CA LYS A 461 -0.73 -2.31 -29.02
C LYS A 461 0.36 -1.35 -28.54
N ASP A 462 0.08 -0.05 -28.54
CA ASP A 462 1.07 0.98 -28.25
C ASP A 462 1.42 1.00 -26.75
N ASP A 463 0.43 0.87 -25.86
CA ASP A 463 0.63 0.75 -24.41
C ASP A 463 1.44 -0.50 -24.06
N TYR A 464 1.14 -1.61 -24.75
CA TYR A 464 1.83 -2.87 -24.58
C TYR A 464 3.30 -2.75 -25.02
N LEU A 465 3.56 -2.25 -26.22
CA LEU A 465 4.90 -2.09 -26.76
C LEU A 465 5.72 -1.07 -25.96
N TYR A 466 5.09 0.02 -25.50
CA TYR A 466 5.71 0.97 -24.58
C TYR A 466 6.18 0.27 -23.30
N THR A 467 5.31 -0.55 -22.69
CA THR A 467 5.64 -1.32 -21.49
C THR A 467 6.81 -2.28 -21.74
N VAL A 468 6.76 -3.04 -22.84
CA VAL A 468 7.82 -4.01 -23.20
C VAL A 468 9.16 -3.32 -23.41
N LYS A 469 9.18 -2.25 -24.22
CA LYS A 469 10.38 -1.51 -24.59
C LYS A 469 11.04 -0.85 -23.40
N LEU A 470 10.24 -0.20 -22.55
CA LEU A 470 10.76 0.59 -21.43
C LEU A 470 11.01 -0.24 -20.17
N LEU A 471 10.08 -1.13 -19.82
CA LEU A 471 10.07 -1.81 -18.52
C LEU A 471 10.38 -3.30 -18.61
N GLY A 472 10.37 -3.91 -19.80
CA GLY A 472 10.53 -5.36 -19.96
C GLY A 472 11.79 -5.91 -19.29
N ARG A 473 12.93 -5.23 -19.44
CA ARG A 473 14.18 -5.62 -18.77
C ARG A 473 14.06 -5.55 -17.25
N THR A 474 13.59 -4.41 -16.73
CA THR A 474 13.38 -4.20 -15.28
C THR A 474 12.45 -5.28 -14.70
N LEU A 475 11.33 -5.57 -15.38
CA LEU A 475 10.37 -6.56 -14.93
C LEU A 475 10.93 -7.98 -14.99
N SER A 476 11.76 -8.28 -15.99
CA SER A 476 12.44 -9.59 -16.07
C SER A 476 13.41 -9.80 -14.92
N HIS A 477 14.17 -8.76 -14.54
CA HIS A 477 15.03 -8.78 -13.35
C HIS A 477 14.24 -9.07 -12.07
N PHE A 478 13.08 -8.41 -11.92
CA PHE A 478 12.17 -8.66 -10.81
C PHE A 478 11.68 -10.12 -10.76
N ILE A 479 11.15 -10.64 -11.88
CA ILE A 479 10.58 -12.01 -11.98
C ILE A 479 11.61 -13.07 -11.61
N HIS A 480 12.84 -12.92 -12.09
CA HIS A 480 13.90 -13.92 -11.89
C HIS A 480 14.64 -13.75 -10.56
N LYS A 481 14.24 -12.79 -9.71
CA LYS A 481 14.90 -12.44 -8.45
C LYS A 481 16.42 -12.30 -8.60
N LYS A 482 16.84 -11.68 -9.71
CA LYS A 482 18.25 -11.39 -9.99
C LYS A 482 18.41 -9.88 -9.91
N PRO A 483 18.77 -9.33 -8.73
CA PRO A 483 18.98 -7.90 -8.57
C PRO A 483 19.91 -7.38 -9.66
N GLU A 484 19.59 -6.24 -10.27
CA GLU A 484 20.49 -5.58 -11.23
C GLU A 484 21.84 -5.23 -10.58
N VAL A 485 21.88 -5.08 -9.25
CA VAL A 485 23.12 -4.98 -8.47
C VAL A 485 24.06 -6.15 -8.75
N LEU A 486 23.57 -7.38 -8.92
CA LEU A 486 24.41 -8.52 -9.31
C LEU A 486 24.98 -8.34 -10.71
N GLN A 487 24.27 -7.67 -11.63
CA GLN A 487 24.84 -7.30 -12.93
C GLN A 487 25.97 -6.28 -12.80
N THR A 488 25.85 -5.30 -11.90
CA THR A 488 26.95 -4.36 -11.59
C THR A 488 28.20 -5.13 -11.16
N TYR A 489 28.07 -6.09 -10.24
CA TYR A 489 29.21 -6.92 -9.83
C TYR A 489 29.74 -7.82 -10.96
N THR A 490 28.87 -8.38 -11.82
CA THR A 490 29.35 -9.10 -13.02
C THR A 490 30.10 -8.19 -13.99
N THR A 491 29.68 -6.93 -14.13
CA THR A 491 30.33 -5.94 -15.00
C THR A 491 31.68 -5.53 -14.44
N ILE A 492 31.78 -5.36 -13.11
CA ILE A 492 33.07 -5.11 -12.44
C ILE A 492 34.00 -6.29 -12.64
N ILE A 493 33.48 -7.51 -12.45
CA ILE A 493 34.21 -8.74 -12.73
C ILE A 493 34.72 -8.69 -14.17
N GLU A 494 33.88 -8.44 -15.16
CA GLU A 494 34.27 -8.44 -16.58
C GLU A 494 35.28 -7.35 -16.95
N ASN A 495 35.00 -6.10 -16.57
CA ASN A 495 35.75 -4.95 -17.04
C ASN A 495 37.04 -4.73 -16.26
N HIS A 496 37.10 -5.13 -14.99
CA HIS A 496 38.21 -4.78 -14.11
C HIS A 496 38.98 -5.98 -13.59
N LEU A 497 38.35 -7.16 -13.48
CA LEU A 497 38.97 -8.34 -12.85
C LEU A 497 39.20 -9.47 -13.88
N TYR A 498 38.36 -9.54 -14.90
CA TYR A 498 38.39 -10.54 -15.96
C TYR A 498 39.37 -10.14 -17.07
N ASN A 499 39.67 -8.86 -17.28
CA ASN A 499 40.67 -8.46 -18.28
C ASN A 499 42.00 -7.97 -17.69
N ALA A 500 42.19 -8.08 -16.37
CA ALA A 500 43.45 -7.72 -15.73
C ALA A 500 44.58 -8.68 -16.14
N GLU A 501 45.73 -8.13 -16.55
CA GLU A 501 46.92 -8.90 -16.96
C GLU A 501 47.32 -9.95 -15.89
N GLY A 502 47.64 -11.17 -16.33
CA GLY A 502 48.21 -12.23 -15.50
C GLY A 502 47.21 -13.09 -14.70
N VAL A 503 45.93 -13.17 -15.06
CA VAL A 503 45.00 -14.16 -14.49
C VAL A 503 45.08 -15.46 -15.31
N ILE A 504 45.76 -16.48 -14.80
CA ILE A 504 45.71 -17.83 -15.39
C ILE A 504 44.34 -18.44 -15.05
N ARG A 505 43.42 -18.43 -16.01
CA ARG A 505 42.05 -18.99 -15.88
C ARG A 505 41.98 -20.39 -16.47
N THR A 506 42.63 -21.33 -15.82
CA THR A 506 42.67 -22.72 -16.29
C THR A 506 41.60 -23.61 -15.66
N LEU A 507 41.05 -23.22 -14.50
CA LEU A 507 40.16 -24.06 -13.71
C LEU A 507 38.68 -23.66 -13.86
N THR A 508 37.82 -24.65 -14.05
CA THR A 508 36.36 -24.45 -14.07
C THR A 508 35.83 -24.17 -12.66
N TYR A 509 34.56 -23.75 -12.55
CA TYR A 509 33.91 -23.57 -11.25
C TYR A 509 34.00 -24.82 -10.37
N ASP A 510 33.72 -26.00 -10.93
CA ASP A 510 33.70 -27.25 -10.18
C ASP A 510 35.11 -27.65 -9.70
N ASP A 511 36.14 -27.37 -10.51
CA ASP A 511 37.54 -27.60 -10.13
C ASP A 511 37.97 -26.68 -8.98
N LEU A 512 37.67 -25.38 -9.08
CA LEU A 512 37.96 -24.40 -8.02
C LEU A 512 37.22 -24.74 -6.73
N LYS A 513 35.94 -25.11 -6.84
CA LYS A 513 35.12 -25.46 -5.67
C LYS A 513 35.66 -26.71 -4.98
N ARG A 514 36.03 -27.73 -5.77
CA ARG A 514 36.68 -28.95 -5.28
C ARG A 514 38.00 -28.64 -4.57
N ALA A 515 38.83 -27.76 -5.14
CA ALA A 515 40.10 -27.34 -4.53
C ALA A 515 39.91 -26.67 -3.16
N VAL A 516 38.97 -25.72 -3.05
CA VAL A 516 38.64 -25.04 -1.78
C VAL A 516 38.12 -26.01 -0.73
N ASP A 517 37.22 -26.91 -1.12
CA ASP A 517 36.64 -27.90 -0.21
C ASP A 517 37.69 -28.95 0.22
N MET A 518 38.62 -29.33 -0.67
CA MET A 518 39.75 -30.20 -0.37
C MET A 518 40.77 -29.54 0.56
N GLY A 519 41.13 -28.28 0.35
CA GLY A 519 42.03 -27.54 1.25
C GLY A 519 41.49 -27.50 2.69
N ARG A 520 40.18 -27.31 2.85
CA ARG A 520 39.49 -27.34 4.15
C ARG A 520 39.56 -28.72 4.82
N ASN A 521 39.42 -29.79 4.05
CA ASN A 521 39.47 -31.17 4.54
C ASN A 521 40.90 -31.63 4.83
N ALA A 522 41.88 -31.17 4.04
CA ALA A 522 43.29 -31.47 4.22
C ALA A 522 43.82 -30.88 5.53
N GLU A 523 43.57 -29.61 5.84
CA GLU A 523 43.97 -29.02 7.14
C GLU A 523 43.38 -29.76 8.35
N GLY A 524 42.14 -30.26 8.24
CA GLY A 524 41.51 -31.07 9.27
C GLY A 524 42.11 -32.48 9.40
N ARG A 525 42.43 -33.12 8.27
CA ARG A 525 43.00 -34.47 8.20
C ARG A 525 44.49 -34.54 8.54
N PHE A 526 45.28 -33.52 8.18
CA PHE A 526 46.70 -33.42 8.53
C PHE A 526 46.92 -33.16 10.03
N LYS A 527 45.97 -32.48 10.69
CA LYS A 527 45.95 -32.37 12.16
C LYS A 527 45.58 -33.67 12.87
N ALA A 528 44.94 -34.61 12.18
CA ALA A 528 44.44 -35.86 12.76
C ALA A 528 45.35 -37.08 12.53
N GLY A 529 46.50 -36.94 11.86
CA GLY A 529 47.49 -37.99 11.69
C GLY A 529 46.98 -39.23 10.92
N LEU A 530 46.91 -39.15 9.59
CA LEU A 530 46.51 -40.28 8.75
C LEU A 530 47.69 -41.20 8.39
N SER A 531 47.40 -42.51 8.35
CA SER A 531 48.35 -43.61 8.15
C SER A 531 48.84 -43.78 6.70
N ASP A 532 50.11 -44.19 6.56
CA ASP A 532 50.84 -44.50 5.33
C ASP A 532 50.34 -45.78 4.61
N ASN A 533 49.19 -45.72 3.93
CA ASN A 533 48.84 -46.73 2.91
C ASN A 533 49.19 -46.22 1.50
N GLU A 534 49.62 -47.11 0.62
CA GLU A 534 50.14 -46.78 -0.72
C GLU A 534 49.10 -46.13 -1.64
N GLN A 535 47.84 -46.57 -1.56
CA GLN A 535 46.70 -45.95 -2.26
C GLN A 535 46.41 -44.51 -1.77
N VAL A 536 46.72 -44.23 -0.49
CA VAL A 536 46.62 -42.88 0.10
C VAL A 536 47.78 -41.99 -0.37
N ARG A 537 48.92 -42.56 -0.79
CA ARG A 537 50.06 -41.80 -1.32
C ARG A 537 49.82 -41.27 -2.72
N ASP A 538 49.22 -42.07 -3.60
CA ASP A 538 48.93 -41.64 -4.98
C ASP A 538 47.82 -40.58 -5.00
N GLU A 539 46.74 -40.76 -4.24
CA GLU A 539 45.71 -39.73 -4.04
C GLU A 539 46.28 -38.46 -3.41
N LYS A 540 47.22 -38.58 -2.46
CA LYS A 540 47.90 -37.44 -1.85
C LYS A 540 48.80 -36.70 -2.85
N LYS A 541 49.46 -37.42 -3.76
CA LYS A 541 50.33 -36.84 -4.78
C LYS A 541 49.51 -36.07 -5.82
N GLU A 542 48.46 -36.67 -6.36
CA GLU A 542 47.54 -36.01 -7.30
C GLU A 542 46.85 -34.80 -6.65
N MET A 543 46.48 -34.91 -5.37
CA MET A 543 45.94 -33.79 -4.59
C MET A 543 46.97 -32.67 -4.37
N LEU A 544 48.24 -32.99 -4.12
CA LEU A 544 49.29 -31.99 -3.95
C LEU A 544 49.62 -31.27 -5.27
N GLU A 545 49.69 -32.00 -6.38
CA GLU A 545 49.88 -31.42 -7.72
C GLU A 545 48.69 -30.52 -8.11
N PHE A 546 47.46 -30.94 -7.81
CA PHE A 546 46.27 -30.12 -8.02
C PHE A 546 46.23 -28.87 -7.12
N LEU A 547 46.65 -29.00 -5.84
CA LEU A 547 46.75 -27.88 -4.91
C LEU A 547 47.87 -26.92 -5.29
N GLU A 548 48.96 -27.37 -5.93
CA GLU A 548 49.99 -26.49 -6.48
C GLU A 548 49.44 -25.63 -7.63
N ILE A 549 48.71 -26.23 -8.57
CA ILE A 549 48.02 -25.48 -9.65
C ILE A 549 47.02 -24.48 -9.07
N PHE A 550 46.28 -24.86 -8.02
CA PHE A 550 45.36 -23.97 -7.32
C PHE A 550 46.08 -22.86 -6.54
N ARG A 551 47.28 -23.11 -6.02
CA ARG A 551 48.07 -22.12 -5.27
C ARG A 551 48.50 -20.95 -6.15
N ASP A 552 48.72 -21.23 -7.43
CA ASP A 552 49.07 -20.24 -8.44
C ASP A 552 47.85 -19.54 -9.05
N ALA A 553 46.63 -19.98 -8.71
CA ALA A 553 45.41 -19.33 -9.16
C ALA A 553 45.30 -17.93 -8.54
N LYS A 554 45.29 -16.90 -9.40
CA LYS A 554 45.11 -15.51 -8.98
C LYS A 554 43.71 -15.31 -8.42
N TYR A 555 43.64 -14.68 -7.24
CA TYR A 555 42.40 -14.38 -6.53
C TYR A 555 42.25 -12.88 -6.29
N PHE A 556 41.02 -12.47 -5.98
CA PHE A 556 40.68 -11.14 -5.53
C PHE A 556 40.20 -11.19 -4.09
N THR A 557 40.33 -10.09 -3.37
CA THR A 557 39.72 -9.93 -2.04
C THR A 557 38.44 -9.10 -2.14
N TYR A 558 37.64 -9.10 -1.07
CA TYR A 558 36.50 -8.19 -1.00
C TYR A 558 36.91 -6.72 -1.10
N GLU A 559 38.09 -6.36 -0.61
CA GLU A 559 38.62 -5.00 -0.72
C GLU A 559 38.98 -4.64 -2.16
N ASP A 560 39.58 -5.57 -2.91
CA ASP A 560 39.91 -5.35 -4.33
C ASP A 560 38.65 -5.09 -5.16
N ILE A 561 37.57 -5.81 -4.87
CA ILE A 561 36.27 -5.63 -5.52
C ILE A 561 35.60 -4.34 -5.02
N ALA A 562 35.69 -4.05 -3.72
CA ALA A 562 35.13 -2.85 -3.12
C ALA A 562 35.70 -1.58 -3.72
N ARG A 563 36.97 -1.56 -4.18
CA ARG A 563 37.58 -0.39 -4.85
C ARG A 563 36.85 0.09 -6.10
N PHE A 564 36.08 -0.78 -6.74
CA PHE A 564 35.26 -0.45 -7.91
C PHE A 564 33.80 -0.14 -7.55
N THR A 565 33.50 -0.04 -6.25
CA THR A 565 32.15 0.21 -5.74
C THR A 565 32.19 1.26 -4.63
N THR A 566 31.06 1.90 -4.34
CA THR A 566 30.96 2.83 -3.21
C THR A 566 30.55 2.14 -1.91
N VAL A 567 30.50 0.80 -1.89
CA VAL A 567 29.89 0.01 -0.80
C VAL A 567 30.97 -0.61 0.09
N LYS A 568 30.71 -0.67 1.41
CA LYS A 568 31.62 -1.27 2.39
C LYS A 568 31.83 -2.77 2.12
N GLY A 569 32.97 -3.31 2.59
CA GLY A 569 33.36 -4.71 2.37
C GLY A 569 32.32 -5.75 2.82
N ASP A 570 31.53 -5.47 3.86
CA ASP A 570 30.45 -6.38 4.31
C ASP A 570 29.30 -6.51 3.30
N THR A 571 29.01 -5.46 2.54
CA THR A 571 27.98 -5.50 1.50
C THR A 571 28.49 -6.22 0.25
N VAL A 572 29.76 -5.97 -0.10
CA VAL A 572 30.46 -6.70 -1.17
C VAL A 572 30.46 -8.20 -0.88
N ARG A 573 30.69 -8.59 0.38
CA ARG A 573 30.58 -9.99 0.83
C ARG A 573 29.19 -10.57 0.59
N GLY A 574 28.12 -9.81 0.88
CA GLY A 574 26.74 -10.24 0.64
C GLY A 574 26.48 -10.56 -0.83
N HIS A 575 26.83 -9.64 -1.73
CA HIS A 575 26.63 -9.83 -3.17
C HIS A 575 27.52 -10.92 -3.77
N LEU A 576 28.76 -11.07 -3.29
CA LEU A 576 29.64 -12.16 -3.74
C LEU A 576 29.17 -13.53 -3.29
N LYS A 577 28.50 -13.60 -2.13
CA LYS A 577 27.82 -14.84 -1.71
C LYS A 577 26.68 -15.19 -2.68
N GLU A 578 25.86 -14.21 -3.07
CA GLU A 578 24.80 -14.41 -4.07
C GLU A 578 25.38 -14.84 -5.44
N LEU A 579 26.47 -14.21 -5.89
CA LEU A 579 27.16 -14.62 -7.13
C LEU A 579 27.76 -16.03 -7.02
N ALA A 580 28.25 -16.43 -5.84
CA ALA A 580 28.74 -17.78 -5.60
C ALA A 580 27.62 -18.83 -5.62
N GLU A 581 26.44 -18.49 -5.07
CA GLU A 581 25.23 -19.31 -5.18
C GLU A 581 24.80 -19.50 -6.64
N MET A 582 25.08 -18.52 -7.52
CA MET A 582 24.90 -18.62 -8.98
C MET A 582 26.04 -19.30 -9.73
N GLN A 583 27.04 -19.83 -9.02
CA GLN A 583 28.23 -20.47 -9.58
C GLN A 583 29.10 -19.54 -10.46
N LEU A 584 29.01 -18.22 -10.24
CA LEU A 584 29.77 -17.24 -11.01
C LEU A 584 31.14 -16.94 -10.41
N VAL A 585 31.31 -17.17 -9.12
CA VAL A 585 32.58 -17.01 -8.39
C VAL A 585 32.71 -18.08 -7.31
N VAL A 586 33.93 -18.44 -6.94
CA VAL A 586 34.19 -19.30 -5.77
C VAL A 586 34.79 -18.45 -4.66
N VAL A 587 34.17 -18.49 -3.48
CA VAL A 587 34.64 -17.76 -2.30
C VAL A 587 35.31 -18.74 -1.33
N ASP A 588 36.59 -18.54 -1.07
CA ASP A 588 37.35 -19.29 -0.07
C ASP A 588 37.43 -18.48 1.23
N THR A 589 36.69 -18.97 2.22
CA THR A 589 36.59 -18.35 3.55
C THR A 589 37.67 -18.80 4.52
N ASN A 590 38.54 -19.73 4.13
CA ASN A 590 39.58 -20.28 5.03
C ASN A 590 40.71 -19.28 5.27
N TYR A 591 40.92 -18.32 4.36
CA TYR A 591 41.95 -17.29 4.47
C TYR A 591 41.36 -15.93 4.90
N ARG A 592 42.17 -15.10 5.56
CA ARG A 592 41.88 -13.68 5.80
C ARG A 592 43.00 -12.82 5.20
N PRO A 593 42.71 -11.87 4.30
CA PRO A 593 41.38 -11.60 3.71
C PRO A 593 40.84 -12.79 2.89
N HIS A 594 39.51 -12.93 2.84
CA HIS A 594 38.84 -13.98 2.07
C HIS A 594 39.19 -13.86 0.58
N ARG A 595 39.38 -15.00 -0.08
CA ARG A 595 39.80 -15.08 -1.48
C ARG A 595 38.61 -15.37 -2.37
N VAL A 596 38.54 -14.69 -3.51
CA VAL A 596 37.48 -14.79 -4.51
C VAL A 596 38.13 -15.17 -5.83
N TYR A 597 37.74 -16.32 -6.36
CA TYR A 597 38.22 -16.85 -7.63
C TYR A 597 37.15 -16.69 -8.70
N ILE A 598 37.57 -16.29 -9.91
CA ILE A 598 36.72 -16.22 -11.09
C ILE A 598 37.01 -17.45 -11.95
N PRO A 599 36.02 -18.32 -12.20
CA PRO A 599 36.24 -19.55 -12.95
C PRO A 599 36.49 -19.31 -14.45
N SER A 600 37.12 -20.27 -15.14
CA SER A 600 37.37 -20.19 -16.58
C SER A 600 36.09 -20.23 -17.42
N ASP A 601 35.10 -21.01 -16.98
CA ASP A 601 33.75 -21.13 -17.56
C ASP A 601 32.79 -20.01 -17.11
N TYR A 602 33.31 -18.90 -16.58
CA TYR A 602 32.54 -17.76 -16.08
C TYR A 602 31.45 -17.28 -17.06
N PHE A 603 31.77 -17.08 -18.35
CA PHE A 603 30.80 -16.57 -19.31
C PHE A 603 29.70 -17.59 -19.63
N GLU A 604 30.00 -18.89 -19.61
CA GLU A 604 29.00 -19.94 -19.78
C GLU A 604 28.08 -20.00 -18.55
N LYS A 605 28.66 -19.99 -17.35
CA LYS A 605 27.93 -19.90 -16.09
C LYS A 605 27.09 -18.62 -16.02
N LYS A 606 27.59 -17.47 -16.50
CA LYS A 606 26.83 -16.21 -16.60
C LYS A 606 25.67 -16.36 -17.56
N LYS A 607 25.88 -16.92 -18.74
CA LYS A 607 24.82 -17.17 -19.72
C LYS A 607 23.73 -18.08 -19.15
N ILE A 608 24.09 -19.10 -18.36
CA ILE A 608 23.14 -19.98 -17.65
C ILE A 608 22.45 -19.22 -16.51
N ALA A 609 23.23 -18.55 -15.65
CA ALA A 609 22.76 -17.82 -14.48
C ALA A 609 21.85 -16.66 -14.85
N PHE A 610 22.00 -16.04 -16.01
CA PHE A 610 21.12 -14.98 -16.52
C PHE A 610 20.27 -15.46 -17.71
N SER A 611 20.23 -16.77 -17.98
CA SER A 611 19.34 -17.33 -18.99
C SER A 611 17.89 -16.99 -18.64
N GLY A 612 17.17 -16.41 -19.60
CA GLY A 612 15.78 -15.99 -19.42
C GLY A 612 15.57 -14.55 -18.94
N ILE A 613 16.62 -13.76 -18.71
CA ILE A 613 16.44 -12.30 -18.58
C ILE A 613 16.14 -11.73 -19.97
N PHE A 614 14.97 -11.10 -20.10
CA PHE A 614 14.54 -10.39 -21.28
C PHE A 614 15.29 -9.06 -21.41
N ASP A 615 15.81 -8.77 -22.59
CA ASP A 615 16.32 -7.47 -22.99
C ASP A 615 15.78 -7.15 -24.40
N TYR A 616 15.03 -6.04 -24.50
CA TYR A 616 14.38 -5.63 -25.74
C TYR A 616 15.39 -5.37 -26.87
N ASN A 617 16.52 -4.71 -26.57
CA ASN A 617 17.50 -4.34 -27.59
C ASN A 617 18.17 -5.58 -28.18
N TYR A 618 18.49 -6.55 -27.32
CA TYR A 618 19.08 -7.82 -27.75
C TYR A 618 18.11 -8.65 -28.60
N LEU A 619 16.82 -8.68 -28.22
CA LEU A 619 15.80 -9.38 -29.01
C LEU A 619 15.61 -8.77 -30.39
N LEU A 620 15.51 -7.44 -30.48
CA LEU A 620 15.38 -6.73 -31.75
C LEU A 620 16.57 -7.01 -32.68
N GLU A 621 17.79 -6.99 -32.15
CA GLU A 621 19.01 -7.34 -32.89
C GLU A 621 18.99 -8.81 -33.36
N SER A 622 18.47 -9.72 -32.53
CA SER A 622 18.35 -11.15 -32.87
C SER A 622 17.26 -11.42 -33.91
N GLU A 623 16.17 -10.66 -33.91
CA GLU A 623 15.08 -10.72 -34.89
C GLU A 623 15.55 -10.21 -36.25
N LEU A 624 16.25 -9.07 -36.28
CA LEU A 624 16.86 -8.52 -37.50
C LEU A 624 17.86 -9.49 -38.14
N LYS A 625 18.63 -10.23 -37.32
CA LYS A 625 19.55 -11.27 -37.81
C LYS A 625 18.83 -12.54 -38.30
N ARG A 626 17.55 -12.73 -37.97
CA ARG A 626 16.75 -13.94 -38.26
C ARG A 626 15.78 -13.78 -39.43
N GLU A 627 15.78 -12.66 -40.15
CA GLU A 627 14.87 -12.34 -41.28
C GLU A 627 14.85 -13.34 -42.46
N ASN A 628 15.47 -14.52 -42.36
CA ASN A 628 15.47 -15.56 -43.38
C ASN A 628 14.76 -16.88 -43.01
N ARG A 629 13.91 -16.95 -41.97
CA ARG A 629 13.11 -18.18 -41.71
C ARG A 629 11.65 -17.88 -41.36
N SER A 630 10.76 -18.61 -42.05
CA SER A 630 9.30 -18.47 -42.12
C SER A 630 8.52 -19.03 -40.93
N ASP A 631 9.16 -19.36 -39.82
CA ASP A 631 8.47 -20.09 -38.74
C ASP A 631 8.17 -19.17 -37.55
N PHE A 632 6.89 -19.19 -37.18
CA PHE A 632 6.27 -18.53 -36.04
C PHE A 632 7.18 -18.49 -34.80
N ASN A 633 7.70 -17.31 -34.48
CA ASN A 633 8.45 -17.07 -33.25
C ASN A 633 7.46 -16.60 -32.17
N PRO A 634 7.18 -17.39 -31.11
CA PRO A 634 6.28 -16.99 -30.02
C PRO A 634 6.82 -15.81 -29.17
N PHE A 635 8.02 -15.31 -29.50
CA PHE A 635 8.64 -14.12 -28.91
C PHE A 635 8.65 -12.91 -29.87
N SER A 636 7.92 -12.98 -30.98
CA SER A 636 7.90 -11.93 -32.01
C SER A 636 7.41 -10.60 -31.45
N LEU A 637 8.22 -9.55 -31.61
CA LEU A 637 7.85 -8.17 -31.29
C LEU A 637 7.40 -7.38 -32.52
N GLN A 638 7.18 -8.05 -33.67
CA GLN A 638 6.68 -7.42 -34.88
C GLN A 638 5.28 -6.82 -34.66
N GLU A 639 5.10 -5.55 -35.05
CA GLU A 639 3.83 -4.84 -34.84
C GLU A 639 2.62 -5.55 -35.44
N SER A 640 2.75 -6.17 -36.61
CA SER A 640 1.68 -6.91 -37.28
C SER A 640 1.20 -8.11 -36.46
N PHE A 641 2.12 -8.83 -35.80
CA PHE A 641 1.80 -9.94 -34.91
C PHE A 641 1.09 -9.43 -33.65
N ILE A 642 1.60 -8.37 -33.02
CA ILE A 642 0.97 -7.76 -31.84
C ILE A 642 -0.45 -7.25 -32.16
N LEU A 643 -0.64 -6.60 -33.31
CA LEU A 643 -1.97 -6.18 -33.78
C LEU A 643 -2.93 -7.37 -33.95
N SER A 644 -2.44 -8.50 -34.48
CA SER A 644 -3.28 -9.69 -34.67
C SER A 644 -3.83 -10.24 -33.34
N ILE A 645 -3.06 -10.18 -32.25
CA ILE A 645 -3.50 -10.58 -30.90
C ILE A 645 -4.64 -9.66 -30.42
N TYR A 646 -4.51 -8.35 -30.65
CA TYR A 646 -5.53 -7.37 -30.28
C TYR A 646 -6.83 -7.61 -31.06
N ASP A 647 -6.76 -7.73 -32.38
CA ASP A 647 -7.93 -7.90 -33.25
C ASP A 647 -8.70 -9.19 -32.93
N GLU A 648 -7.97 -10.28 -32.66
CA GLU A 648 -8.59 -11.54 -32.23
C GLU A 648 -9.30 -11.40 -30.88
N PHE A 649 -8.70 -10.66 -29.95
CA PHE A 649 -9.30 -10.38 -28.65
C PHE A 649 -10.57 -9.53 -28.78
N ILE A 650 -10.57 -8.46 -29.58
CA ILE A 650 -11.75 -7.63 -29.81
C ILE A 650 -12.91 -8.44 -30.40
N LYS A 651 -12.63 -9.30 -31.39
CA LYS A 651 -13.65 -10.22 -31.95
C LYS A 651 -14.28 -11.10 -30.86
N LYS A 652 -13.45 -11.67 -29.98
CA LYS A 652 -13.90 -12.49 -28.84
C LYS A 652 -14.65 -11.67 -27.80
N ALA A 653 -14.22 -10.45 -27.52
CA ALA A 653 -14.87 -9.55 -26.57
C ALA A 653 -16.28 -9.17 -27.05
N ASN A 654 -16.43 -8.81 -28.33
CA ASN A 654 -17.72 -8.52 -28.94
C ASN A 654 -18.68 -9.71 -28.86
N TYR A 655 -18.20 -10.93 -29.15
CA TYR A 655 -19.01 -12.15 -29.00
C TYR A 655 -19.45 -12.40 -27.54
N LYS A 656 -18.66 -11.94 -26.56
CA LYS A 656 -18.98 -12.01 -25.13
C LYS A 656 -19.83 -10.84 -24.63
N GLY A 657 -20.33 -9.97 -25.52
CA GLY A 657 -21.23 -8.87 -25.18
C GLY A 657 -20.52 -7.58 -24.75
N TRP A 658 -19.22 -7.43 -25.01
CA TRP A 658 -18.55 -6.14 -24.86
C TRP A 658 -18.86 -5.27 -26.07
N VAL A 659 -19.43 -4.09 -25.85
CA VAL A 659 -19.79 -3.14 -26.89
C VAL A 659 -18.94 -1.88 -26.71
N LYS A 660 -18.26 -1.47 -27.77
CA LYS A 660 -17.50 -0.21 -27.78
C LYS A 660 -18.49 0.95 -27.67
N LEU A 661 -18.27 1.83 -26.70
CA LEU A 661 -19.07 3.04 -26.54
C LEU A 661 -18.61 4.12 -27.52
N PRO A 662 -19.54 4.99 -27.98
CA PRO A 662 -19.16 6.24 -28.61
C PRO A 662 -18.25 7.00 -27.64
N ASN A 663 -17.19 7.60 -28.16
CA ASN A 663 -16.13 8.18 -27.35
C ASN A 663 -16.69 9.37 -26.55
N ARG A 664 -17.14 9.14 -25.30
CA ARG A 664 -17.77 10.17 -24.43
C ARG A 664 -16.85 11.38 -24.19
N PHE A 665 -15.55 11.20 -24.39
CA PHE A 665 -14.51 12.18 -24.09
C PHE A 665 -13.80 12.75 -25.31
N SER A 666 -14.23 12.41 -26.55
CA SER A 666 -13.70 13.12 -27.72
C SER A 666 -14.38 14.48 -27.83
N ASN A 667 -13.59 15.56 -27.76
CA ASN A 667 -14.02 16.93 -28.04
C ASN A 667 -14.75 17.02 -29.39
N ASN A 668 -16.07 16.88 -29.36
CA ASN A 668 -17.02 17.37 -30.35
C ASN A 668 -18.43 17.21 -29.77
N GLY A 669 -18.96 18.29 -29.19
CA GLY A 669 -20.38 18.42 -28.90
C GLY A 669 -20.71 18.51 -27.41
N SER A 670 -20.70 19.73 -26.90
CA SER A 670 -21.55 20.13 -25.79
C SER A 670 -23.02 19.95 -26.18
N GLU A 671 -23.60 18.79 -25.93
CA GLU A 671 -25.04 18.66 -25.74
C GLU A 671 -25.28 17.81 -24.50
N HIS A 672 -25.91 18.43 -23.50
CA HIS A 672 -26.55 17.75 -22.40
C HIS A 672 -27.47 16.67 -22.96
N ILE A 673 -27.14 15.40 -22.73
CA ILE A 673 -28.13 14.33 -22.81
C ILE A 673 -28.56 14.06 -21.37
N GLY A 674 -29.64 14.75 -20.98
CA GLY A 674 -30.55 14.24 -19.98
C GLY A 674 -31.25 12.99 -20.52
N ASP A 675 -31.75 12.20 -19.57
CA ASP A 675 -32.69 11.10 -19.72
C ASP A 675 -32.16 9.79 -20.33
N ALA A 676 -31.77 8.90 -19.41
CA ALA A 676 -31.52 7.49 -19.63
C ALA A 676 -32.82 6.66 -19.81
N ASP A 677 -33.82 7.17 -20.53
CA ASP A 677 -35.09 6.46 -20.79
C ASP A 677 -35.21 5.89 -22.23
N GLY A 678 -34.20 6.10 -23.09
CA GLY A 678 -34.28 5.73 -24.52
C GLY A 678 -33.78 4.35 -24.93
N LEU A 679 -33.21 3.54 -24.03
CA LEU A 679 -32.56 2.26 -24.40
C LEU A 679 -33.49 1.03 -24.41
N ASN A 680 -34.77 1.19 -24.06
CA ASN A 680 -35.71 0.07 -23.95
C ASN A 680 -36.53 -0.28 -25.22
N GLU A 681 -36.32 0.38 -26.36
CA GLU A 681 -37.16 0.10 -27.56
C GLU A 681 -36.48 -0.55 -28.77
N LYS A 682 -35.20 -0.93 -28.71
CA LYS A 682 -34.60 -1.79 -29.74
C LYS A 682 -33.54 -2.75 -29.18
N CYS A 683 -33.97 -3.79 -28.48
CA CYS A 683 -33.29 -5.09 -28.35
C CYS A 683 -34.34 -6.19 -28.20
#